data_AF-A0A9W8PC81-F1
#
_entry.id   AF-A0A9W8PC81-F1
#
_cell.length_a   1.000
_cell.length_b   1.000
_cell.length_c   1.000
_cell.angle_alpha   90.00
_cell.angle_beta   90.00
_cell.angle_gamma   90.00
#
_symmetry.space_group_name_H-M   'P 1'
#
loop_
_entity.id
_entity.type
_entity.pdbx_description
1 polymer ?
#
loop_
_entity_poly.entity_id
_entity_poly.type
_entity_poly.pdbx_seq_one_letter_code
_entity_poly.pdbx_strand_id
1 'polypeptide(L)'
;MSMQCLRSSATEEDRELAKKNFTIPQNAQVALFPDPHATLWDMLKFLPPKISSSHSESLDVTHFFSQQCPSTETLEILQKLRCLPLPDATTIHRLNAISHEHWLKGVRSVRYAHVSNVEMNFPCWILSYWTTMLLHVSHIHRPWVQNHDWLDKLRKCPDKEVRDEAQATFQLLAKVRWTAPKSGFSDKLPIHSLWRTLGTHWMSSTVVDNALEVLRNDINDKCHLDSNFVVAMTDVVEKLVTLFGGKNEDHDGYLKSKWLQSIGRQVFEDGKTMVTVTHLGKLPPQRGGTGPDHWVPLAINGLDRIFFYGDSLRRKETPTLPPTLLKTLNAWKGIHTSHAFSQKVIPVSPQDDGFSCGPCAINAIEHLVRPETAAIAEPRYIVNIRMQIIHGIIHRVITTKDSQNIAEPTSDDYDECGIDIIDHDPGTSSVDFGIASDTELTYQANSSPGTPGPSALQSFALEHTPKPDRHSLDDFLVPMTKEELTAATKHEFEILAVRTEKREEKANKEEHEKKLQKREMGRIRQQKFRDRRQTQRIESGWTDQRGKIELAAKKSGKPWKPVNIMTVAKQSNPTLFKTLTSQVVGRWIDPVSQAKGHYKWLDTVLEQVKRGNAPGGQNTRRGILDPFPNIHKLIEKQLNSLREAGVPLSSISIRAIMIGIIEKHAPQLFDQLLTDGTKFSLGWLVKAYHDINKPELIRKAFQLCRAGEYDLSQESLTKLSTLRALSKLKTTHPVLFQKLTQDDTAPDPVTKQRQKKKAAEGPHTSNKFKAVADATEEVEESEPVFTDTGCFDDSCDIPIGAIVDYVVSEGKDVSKGVVEGENGKITRTAEAEDPDVEAPAVVAEGQEETKEMGRGKRVRKLTARMMSKDWEFTADLDIASAEVGSSQKKRKKSA
;
A
#
# COMPACT_ATOMS: atom_id res chain seq x y z
N MET A 1 -26.55 4.78 24.12
CA MET A 1 -26.39 3.84 22.99
C MET A 1 -24.95 3.90 22.50
N SER A 2 -24.33 2.75 22.17
CA SER A 2 -23.00 2.68 21.53
C SER A 2 -23.04 3.28 20.11
N MET A 3 -21.91 3.79 19.60
CA MET A 3 -21.82 4.31 18.24
C MET A 3 -21.93 3.20 17.16
N GLN A 4 -21.67 1.93 17.51
CA GLN A 4 -21.97 0.78 16.63
C GLN A 4 -23.48 0.59 16.45
N CYS A 5 -24.24 0.66 17.55
CA CYS A 5 -25.70 0.47 17.57
C CYS A 5 -26.42 1.47 16.65
N LEU A 6 -25.95 2.72 16.55
CA LEU A 6 -26.49 3.70 15.61
C LEU A 6 -26.22 3.37 14.13
N ARG A 7 -25.18 2.57 13.81
CA ARG A 7 -24.88 2.15 12.43
C ARG A 7 -25.61 0.87 12.02
N SER A 8 -25.87 -0.04 12.95
CA SER A 8 -26.71 -1.22 12.70
C SER A 8 -28.19 -0.87 12.65
N SER A 9 -28.67 0.07 13.47
CA SER A 9 -30.06 0.56 13.44
C SER A 9 -30.39 1.55 12.33
N ALA A 10 -29.39 2.10 11.63
CA ALA A 10 -29.61 2.95 10.46
C ALA A 10 -30.24 2.14 9.32
N THR A 11 -31.42 2.56 8.86
CA THR A 11 -32.18 1.90 7.79
C THR A 11 -31.45 1.98 6.44
N GLU A 12 -31.89 1.18 5.45
CA GLU A 12 -31.32 1.32 4.09
C GLU A 12 -31.70 2.67 3.46
N GLU A 13 -32.87 3.23 3.81
CA GLU A 13 -33.26 4.59 3.44
C GLU A 13 -32.31 5.64 4.04
N ASP A 14 -31.94 5.53 5.32
CA ASP A 14 -30.94 6.40 5.95
C ASP A 14 -29.58 6.33 5.23
N ARG A 15 -29.18 5.14 4.78
CA ARG A 15 -27.89 4.92 4.09
C ARG A 15 -27.88 5.55 2.70
N GLU A 16 -28.94 5.38 1.91
CA GLU A 16 -29.07 6.01 0.60
C GLU A 16 -29.27 7.54 0.72
N LEU A 17 -30.01 8.02 1.72
CA LEU A 17 -30.10 9.45 2.05
C LEU A 17 -28.75 10.02 2.48
N ALA A 18 -27.97 9.34 3.30
CA ALA A 18 -26.61 9.77 3.66
C ALA A 18 -25.70 9.81 2.43
N LYS A 19 -25.67 8.74 1.64
CA LYS A 19 -24.92 8.63 0.38
C LYS A 19 -25.26 9.76 -0.60
N LYS A 20 -26.54 10.11 -0.75
CA LYS A 20 -27.02 11.26 -1.52
C LYS A 20 -26.49 12.59 -0.93
N ASN A 21 -26.61 12.79 0.38
CA ASN A 21 -26.13 13.98 1.09
C ASN A 21 -24.59 14.17 1.08
N PHE A 22 -23.83 13.09 0.91
CA PHE A 22 -22.36 13.13 0.79
C PHE A 22 -21.86 13.09 -0.67
N THR A 23 -22.73 12.93 -1.67
CA THR A 23 -22.35 12.98 -3.09
C THR A 23 -22.23 14.43 -3.57
N ILE A 24 -21.16 14.77 -4.30
CA ILE A 24 -20.94 16.12 -4.81
C ILE A 24 -21.90 16.38 -6.01
N PRO A 25 -22.77 17.40 -5.96
CA PRO A 25 -23.68 17.72 -7.06
C PRO A 25 -22.95 18.00 -8.39
N GLN A 26 -23.56 17.68 -9.54
CA GLN A 26 -22.89 17.79 -10.84
C GLN A 26 -22.50 19.23 -11.19
N ASN A 27 -23.37 20.20 -10.88
CA ASN A 27 -23.09 21.64 -10.96
C ASN A 27 -21.90 22.03 -10.07
N ALA A 28 -21.83 21.51 -8.84
CA ALA A 28 -20.71 21.73 -7.94
C ALA A 28 -19.41 21.05 -8.44
N GLN A 29 -19.49 19.90 -9.11
CA GLN A 29 -18.32 19.27 -9.72
C GLN A 29 -17.72 20.14 -10.83
N VAL A 30 -18.55 20.61 -11.78
CA VAL A 30 -18.11 21.54 -12.85
C VAL A 30 -17.63 22.87 -12.26
N ALA A 31 -18.26 23.35 -11.18
CA ALA A 31 -17.87 24.60 -10.55
C ALA A 31 -16.63 24.51 -9.64
N LEU A 32 -16.25 23.35 -9.09
CA LEU A 32 -15.21 23.26 -8.04
C LEU A 32 -13.94 22.50 -8.43
N PHE A 33 -13.88 21.88 -9.60
CA PHE A 33 -12.71 21.14 -10.10
C PHE A 33 -12.22 21.71 -11.45
N PRO A 34 -10.97 21.44 -11.87
CA PRO A 34 -10.57 21.71 -13.25
C PRO A 34 -11.40 20.85 -14.22
N ASP A 35 -11.76 21.46 -15.34
CA ASP A 35 -12.53 20.80 -16.40
C ASP A 35 -11.86 19.48 -16.85
N PRO A 36 -12.55 18.33 -16.85
CA PRO A 36 -12.01 17.08 -17.36
C PRO A 36 -11.79 17.07 -18.89
N HIS A 37 -12.21 18.11 -19.62
CA HIS A 37 -11.92 18.31 -21.05
C HIS A 37 -10.69 19.20 -21.31
N ALA A 38 -10.14 19.84 -20.28
CA ALA A 38 -8.94 20.67 -20.35
C ALA A 38 -7.68 19.88 -20.77
N THR A 39 -6.72 20.57 -21.37
CA THR A 39 -5.36 20.04 -21.60
C THR A 39 -4.60 19.91 -20.27
N LEU A 40 -3.44 19.24 -20.27
CA LEU A 40 -2.61 19.12 -19.07
C LEU A 40 -2.11 20.47 -18.54
N TRP A 41 -1.86 21.44 -19.41
CA TRP A 41 -1.43 22.77 -19.00
C TRP A 41 -2.62 23.69 -18.64
N ASP A 42 -3.78 23.52 -19.27
CA ASP A 42 -5.00 24.23 -18.85
C ASP A 42 -5.47 23.77 -17.47
N MET A 43 -5.29 22.49 -17.13
CA MET A 43 -5.51 21.97 -15.77
C MET A 43 -4.64 22.67 -14.71
N LEU A 44 -3.42 23.10 -15.06
CA LEU A 44 -2.54 23.86 -14.16
C LEU A 44 -2.89 25.36 -14.06
N LYS A 45 -3.81 25.87 -14.90
CA LYS A 45 -4.38 27.23 -14.75
C LYS A 45 -5.49 27.29 -13.70
N PHE A 46 -6.07 26.14 -13.34
CA PHE A 46 -6.98 26.04 -12.21
C PHE A 46 -6.20 26.25 -10.91
N LEU A 47 -6.53 27.30 -10.16
CA LEU A 47 -5.91 27.57 -8.86
C LEU A 47 -6.65 26.78 -7.76
N PRO A 48 -6.08 25.69 -7.21
CA PRO A 48 -6.74 24.97 -6.13
C PRO A 48 -6.74 25.78 -4.82
N PRO A 49 -7.72 25.55 -3.92
CA PRO A 49 -7.73 26.22 -2.63
C PRO A 49 -6.50 25.85 -1.79
N LYS A 50 -5.95 26.82 -1.06
CA LYS A 50 -4.79 26.61 -0.18
C LYS A 50 -5.12 25.56 0.89
N ILE A 51 -4.19 24.67 1.22
CA ILE A 51 -4.35 23.77 2.36
C ILE A 51 -3.86 24.50 3.62
N SER A 52 -4.70 24.59 4.65
CA SER A 52 -4.32 25.21 5.93
C SER A 52 -3.13 24.50 6.57
N SER A 53 -2.25 25.29 7.19
CA SER A 53 -1.08 24.75 7.88
C SER A 53 -1.47 24.02 9.16
N SER A 54 -0.78 22.93 9.47
CA SER A 54 -1.01 22.14 10.69
C SER A 54 -0.39 22.79 11.94
N HIS A 55 -0.59 24.10 12.09
CA HIS A 55 -0.10 24.94 13.17
C HIS A 55 -1.21 25.57 14.01
N SER A 56 -2.47 25.45 13.58
CA SER A 56 -3.59 25.59 14.51
C SER A 56 -3.46 24.51 15.60
N GLU A 57 -3.84 24.86 16.83
CA GLU A 57 -3.97 23.91 17.93
C GLU A 57 -4.99 22.82 17.57
N SER A 58 -5.11 21.75 18.36
CA SER A 58 -5.91 20.58 17.98
C SER A 58 -7.41 20.87 18.01
N LEU A 59 -7.92 21.54 16.97
CA LEU A 59 -9.33 21.84 16.75
C LEU A 59 -10.17 20.59 16.97
N ASP A 60 -11.22 20.74 17.78
CA ASP A 60 -12.19 19.68 17.90
C ASP A 60 -12.97 19.55 16.58
N VAL A 61 -13.12 18.30 16.16
CA VAL A 61 -13.83 17.93 14.94
C VAL A 61 -15.33 18.06 15.09
N THR A 62 -15.85 18.18 16.32
CA THR A 62 -17.27 18.48 16.56
C THR A 62 -17.68 19.85 16.01
N HIS A 63 -16.83 20.88 16.13
CA HIS A 63 -17.11 22.25 15.65
C HIS A 63 -17.29 22.37 14.13
N PHE A 64 -16.84 21.37 13.37
CA PHE A 64 -17.05 21.29 11.92
C PHE A 64 -18.47 20.86 11.56
N PHE A 65 -19.28 20.37 12.50
CA PHE A 65 -20.64 19.89 12.25
C PHE A 65 -21.69 20.81 12.85
N SER A 66 -22.85 20.90 12.20
CA SER A 66 -23.97 21.75 12.62
C SER A 66 -25.31 21.08 12.36
N GLN A 67 -26.22 21.20 13.33
CA GLN A 67 -27.62 20.75 13.20
C GLN A 67 -28.47 21.74 12.38
N GLN A 68 -27.98 22.98 12.19
CA GLN A 68 -28.65 23.96 11.34
C GLN A 68 -28.64 23.49 9.87
N CYS A 69 -29.66 23.86 9.11
CA CYS A 69 -29.71 23.56 7.68
C CYS A 69 -28.54 24.21 6.93
N PRO A 70 -28.05 23.60 5.84
CA PRO A 70 -27.05 24.21 4.99
C PRO A 70 -27.63 25.44 4.29
N SER A 71 -26.77 26.41 3.98
CA SER A 71 -27.14 27.57 3.15
C SER A 71 -27.52 27.11 1.75
N THR A 72 -28.54 27.73 1.14
CA THR A 72 -29.00 27.42 -0.22
C THR A 72 -27.85 27.48 -1.22
N GLU A 73 -27.69 26.44 -2.05
CA GLU A 73 -26.54 26.28 -2.95
C GLU A 73 -26.58 27.27 -4.12
N THR A 74 -26.05 28.48 -3.91
CA THR A 74 -25.90 29.51 -4.95
C THR A 74 -24.54 29.45 -5.64
N LEU A 75 -24.44 30.04 -6.84
CA LEU A 75 -23.16 30.20 -7.54
C LEU A 75 -22.13 30.97 -6.70
N GLU A 76 -22.57 31.92 -5.88
CA GLU A 76 -21.72 32.69 -4.95
C GLU A 76 -21.09 31.78 -3.88
N ILE A 77 -21.82 30.80 -3.36
CA ILE A 77 -21.25 29.80 -2.42
C ILE A 77 -20.20 28.96 -3.14
N LEU A 78 -20.45 28.51 -4.37
CA LEU A 78 -19.47 27.74 -5.15
C LEU A 78 -18.21 28.57 -5.47
N GLN A 79 -18.35 29.87 -5.77
CA GLN A 79 -17.22 30.78 -5.91
C GLN A 79 -16.47 30.97 -4.58
N LYS A 80 -17.18 31.17 -3.46
CA LYS A 80 -16.59 31.29 -2.12
C LYS A 80 -15.81 30.03 -1.72
N LEU A 81 -16.33 28.84 -2.03
CA LEU A 81 -15.68 27.56 -1.75
C LEU A 81 -14.33 27.38 -2.47
N ARG A 82 -14.16 27.93 -3.69
CA ARG A 82 -12.84 27.96 -4.37
C ARG A 82 -11.80 28.77 -3.59
N CYS A 83 -12.22 29.83 -2.90
CA CYS A 83 -11.35 30.76 -2.18
C CYS A 83 -11.05 30.32 -0.73
N LEU A 84 -11.93 29.51 -0.12
CA LEU A 84 -11.77 29.05 1.26
C LEU A 84 -10.72 27.93 1.37
N PRO A 85 -9.75 28.03 2.30
CA PRO A 85 -8.69 27.03 2.42
C PRO A 85 -9.23 25.67 2.90
N LEU A 86 -8.67 24.59 2.38
CA LEU A 86 -8.98 23.22 2.82
C LEU A 86 -8.43 22.98 4.23
N PRO A 87 -9.11 22.21 5.09
CA PRO A 87 -8.51 21.69 6.31
C PRO A 87 -7.31 20.79 5.98
N ASP A 88 -6.45 20.51 6.97
CA ASP A 88 -5.29 19.63 6.74
C ASP A 88 -5.72 18.18 6.45
N ALA A 89 -4.84 17.40 5.82
CA ALA A 89 -5.10 16.01 5.46
C ALA A 89 -5.47 15.09 6.64
N THR A 90 -5.03 15.44 7.85
CA THR A 90 -5.35 14.71 9.10
C THR A 90 -6.77 15.06 9.57
N THR A 91 -7.14 16.33 9.57
CA THR A 91 -8.48 16.82 9.91
C THR A 91 -9.52 16.31 8.92
N ILE A 92 -9.27 16.40 7.61
CA ILE A 92 -10.15 15.82 6.57
C ILE A 92 -10.33 14.32 6.82
N HIS A 93 -9.27 13.57 7.17
CA HIS A 93 -9.40 12.14 7.44
C HIS A 93 -10.22 11.84 8.71
N ARG A 94 -10.03 12.61 9.80
CA ARG A 94 -10.83 12.49 11.03
C ARG A 94 -12.32 12.75 10.75
N LEU A 95 -12.63 13.83 10.03
CA LEU A 95 -14.01 14.23 9.73
C LEU A 95 -14.74 13.17 8.90
N ASN A 96 -14.11 12.62 7.86
CA ASN A 96 -14.68 11.52 7.09
C ASN A 96 -15.02 10.29 7.96
N ALA A 97 -14.17 9.94 8.94
CA ALA A 97 -14.37 8.74 9.76
C ALA A 97 -15.62 8.80 10.68
N ILE A 98 -16.05 10.01 11.05
CA ILE A 98 -17.19 10.27 11.96
C ILE A 98 -18.41 10.89 11.25
N SER A 99 -18.27 11.33 10.00
CA SER A 99 -19.27 12.06 9.20
C SER A 99 -20.67 11.42 9.19
N HIS A 100 -20.76 10.15 8.77
CA HIS A 100 -22.03 9.40 8.71
C HIS A 100 -22.71 9.30 10.07
N GLU A 101 -21.95 9.13 11.15
CA GLU A 101 -22.47 8.99 12.50
C GLU A 101 -23.00 10.33 13.04
N HIS A 102 -22.30 11.43 12.75
CA HIS A 102 -22.80 12.77 13.04
C HIS A 102 -24.09 13.07 12.27
N TRP A 103 -24.17 12.69 10.99
CA TRP A 103 -25.38 12.84 10.17
C TRP A 103 -26.59 12.06 10.74
N LEU A 104 -26.38 10.82 11.20
CA LEU A 104 -27.38 10.03 11.92
C LEU A 104 -27.80 10.68 13.25
N LYS A 105 -26.89 11.36 13.95
CA LYS A 105 -27.18 12.19 15.15
C LYS A 105 -27.84 13.55 14.81
N GLY A 106 -28.49 13.67 13.66
CA GLY A 106 -29.26 14.86 13.28
C GLY A 106 -28.43 16.03 12.74
N VAL A 107 -27.14 15.87 12.46
CA VAL A 107 -26.35 16.91 11.75
C VAL A 107 -26.88 17.08 10.33
N ARG A 108 -26.95 18.33 9.88
CA ARG A 108 -27.49 18.72 8.55
C ARG A 108 -26.49 19.52 7.72
N SER A 109 -25.45 20.07 8.32
CA SER A 109 -24.46 20.89 7.63
C SER A 109 -23.05 20.80 8.24
N VAL A 110 -22.08 21.31 7.49
CA VAL A 110 -20.66 21.39 7.81
C VAL A 110 -20.22 22.86 7.85
N ARG A 111 -19.34 23.22 8.79
CA ARG A 111 -18.76 24.57 8.95
C ARG A 111 -17.25 24.55 8.71
N TYR A 112 -16.71 25.65 8.20
CA TYR A 112 -15.26 25.86 8.04
C TYR A 112 -14.63 26.30 9.38
N ALA A 113 -14.70 25.43 10.41
CA ALA A 113 -14.26 25.76 11.78
C ALA A 113 -12.77 26.14 11.92
N HIS A 114 -11.95 25.82 10.92
CA HIS A 114 -10.54 26.22 10.83
C HIS A 114 -10.32 27.58 10.13
N VAL A 115 -11.37 28.33 9.82
CA VAL A 115 -11.30 29.65 9.16
C VAL A 115 -12.14 30.67 9.92
N SER A 116 -11.45 31.62 10.56
CA SER A 116 -12.10 32.76 11.23
C SER A 116 -13.03 33.51 10.27
N ASN A 117 -14.13 34.05 10.80
CA ASN A 117 -15.11 34.87 10.07
C ASN A 117 -15.93 34.10 9.00
N VAL A 118 -15.93 32.76 9.03
CA VAL A 118 -16.76 31.92 8.13
C VAL A 118 -17.85 31.21 8.93
N GLU A 119 -18.88 31.97 9.31
CA GLU A 119 -19.97 31.46 10.15
C GLU A 119 -20.97 30.56 9.39
N MET A 120 -20.89 30.58 8.05
CA MET A 120 -21.76 29.90 7.09
C MET A 120 -21.82 28.37 7.28
N ASN A 121 -23.03 27.84 7.25
CA ASN A 121 -23.31 26.39 7.19
C ASN A 121 -23.33 25.94 5.72
N PHE A 122 -22.62 24.87 5.37
CA PHE A 122 -22.53 24.31 4.01
C PHE A 122 -23.06 22.86 3.97
N PRO A 123 -23.46 22.31 2.80
CA PRO A 123 -23.92 20.93 2.67
C PRO A 123 -22.90 19.87 3.12
N CYS A 124 -23.37 18.68 3.52
CA CYS A 124 -22.51 17.58 3.97
C CYS A 124 -21.54 17.06 2.89
N TRP A 125 -21.88 17.19 1.59
CA TRP A 125 -21.02 16.81 0.47
C TRP A 125 -19.67 17.56 0.43
N ILE A 126 -19.53 18.65 1.19
CA ILE A 126 -18.26 19.38 1.36
C ILE A 126 -17.12 18.49 1.88
N LEU A 127 -17.40 17.46 2.70
CA LEU A 127 -16.35 16.53 3.14
C LEU A 127 -15.80 15.70 1.97
N SER A 128 -16.67 15.29 1.04
CA SER A 128 -16.29 14.62 -0.21
C SER A 128 -15.54 15.57 -1.14
N TYR A 129 -15.97 16.83 -1.25
CA TYR A 129 -15.24 17.87 -2.00
C TYR A 129 -13.81 18.07 -1.46
N TRP A 130 -13.65 18.30 -0.15
CA TRP A 130 -12.35 18.45 0.49
C TRP A 130 -11.46 17.22 0.27
N THR A 131 -12.04 16.02 0.35
CA THR A 131 -11.31 14.75 0.14
C THR A 131 -10.81 14.62 -1.30
N THR A 132 -11.67 14.88 -2.28
CA THR A 132 -11.35 14.76 -3.70
C THR A 132 -10.40 15.87 -4.15
N MET A 133 -10.59 17.11 -3.68
CA MET A 133 -9.67 18.21 -3.97
C MET A 133 -8.30 18.00 -3.30
N LEU A 134 -8.24 17.51 -2.06
CA LEU A 134 -6.98 17.14 -1.41
C LEU A 134 -6.19 16.10 -2.23
N LEU A 135 -6.88 15.09 -2.80
CA LEU A 135 -6.25 14.11 -3.69
C LEU A 135 -5.76 14.76 -4.99
N HIS A 136 -6.59 15.58 -5.62
CA HIS A 136 -6.22 16.29 -6.84
C HIS A 136 -4.97 17.16 -6.61
N VAL A 137 -4.96 17.96 -5.54
CA VAL A 137 -3.80 18.79 -5.16
C VAL A 137 -2.56 17.95 -4.88
N SER A 138 -2.67 16.87 -4.11
CA SER A 138 -1.50 16.10 -3.63
C SER A 138 -0.95 15.07 -4.61
N HIS A 139 -1.74 14.59 -5.57
CA HIS A 139 -1.35 13.51 -6.50
C HIS A 139 -1.36 13.90 -7.98
N ILE A 140 -1.98 15.04 -8.33
CA ILE A 140 -2.15 15.48 -9.72
C ILE A 140 -1.53 16.87 -9.90
N HIS A 141 -2.12 17.92 -9.32
CA HIS A 141 -1.71 19.30 -9.54
C HIS A 141 -0.28 19.56 -9.06
N ARG A 142 0.06 19.24 -7.79
CA ARG A 142 1.38 19.56 -7.22
C ARG A 142 2.56 18.86 -7.94
N PRO A 143 2.49 17.56 -8.30
CA PRO A 143 3.52 16.95 -9.15
C PRO A 143 3.63 17.58 -10.54
N TRP A 144 2.50 17.94 -11.18
CA TRP A 144 2.53 18.55 -12.51
C TRP A 144 3.05 20.00 -12.51
N VAL A 145 2.80 20.79 -11.46
CA VAL A 145 3.49 22.09 -11.25
C VAL A 145 5.02 21.88 -11.16
N GLN A 146 5.48 20.88 -10.40
CA GLN A 146 6.92 20.58 -10.28
C GLN A 146 7.55 20.17 -11.62
N ASN A 147 6.81 19.44 -12.47
CA ASN A 147 7.24 19.10 -13.82
C ASN A 147 7.22 20.29 -14.78
N HIS A 148 6.21 21.16 -14.68
CA HIS A 148 6.13 22.40 -15.46
C HIS A 148 7.33 23.31 -15.13
N ASP A 149 7.58 23.55 -13.83
CA ASP A 149 8.74 24.27 -13.30
C ASP A 149 10.09 23.68 -13.73
N TRP A 150 10.15 22.37 -14.01
CA TRP A 150 11.35 21.67 -14.45
C TRP A 150 11.54 21.81 -15.96
N LEU A 151 10.48 21.58 -16.76
CA LEU A 151 10.50 21.84 -18.21
C LEU A 151 10.83 23.30 -18.52
N ASP A 152 10.25 24.26 -17.81
CA ASP A 152 10.52 25.68 -18.02
C ASP A 152 11.96 26.12 -17.67
N LYS A 153 12.69 25.30 -16.91
CA LYS A 153 14.13 25.49 -16.68
C LYS A 153 14.95 24.85 -17.81
N LEU A 154 14.56 23.66 -18.29
CA LEU A 154 15.21 23.01 -19.44
C LEU A 154 15.01 23.80 -20.75
N ARG A 155 13.83 24.37 -20.97
CA ARG A 155 13.52 25.30 -22.07
C ARG A 155 14.36 26.59 -22.06
N LYS A 156 15.05 26.87 -20.94
CA LYS A 156 15.97 28.01 -20.75
C LYS A 156 17.43 27.55 -20.59
N CYS A 157 17.72 26.27 -20.84
CA CYS A 157 19.06 25.70 -20.81
C CYS A 157 19.90 26.23 -21.99
N PRO A 158 21.21 26.51 -21.81
CA PRO A 158 22.10 26.83 -22.92
C PRO A 158 22.27 25.66 -23.90
N ASP A 159 22.28 24.42 -23.41
CA ASP A 159 22.35 23.22 -24.25
C ASP A 159 21.15 23.17 -25.22
N LYS A 160 21.45 23.07 -26.52
CA LYS A 160 20.43 23.12 -27.58
C LYS A 160 19.56 21.87 -27.60
N GLU A 161 20.14 20.69 -27.45
CA GLU A 161 19.40 19.44 -27.54
C GLU A 161 18.39 19.33 -26.41
N VAL A 162 18.84 19.59 -25.17
CA VAL A 162 18.00 19.58 -23.97
C VAL A 162 16.87 20.62 -24.05
N ARG A 163 17.16 21.81 -24.59
CA ARG A 163 16.18 22.89 -24.75
C ARG A 163 15.13 22.57 -25.80
N ASP A 164 15.55 22.09 -26.96
CA ASP A 164 14.66 21.82 -28.09
C ASP A 164 13.73 20.63 -27.76
N GLU A 165 14.27 19.57 -27.13
CA GLU A 165 13.53 18.43 -26.59
C GLU A 165 12.51 18.86 -25.50
N ALA A 166 12.91 19.75 -24.57
CA ALA A 166 12.01 20.29 -23.57
C ALA A 166 10.91 21.19 -24.15
N GLN A 167 11.19 21.90 -25.24
CA GLN A 167 10.22 22.72 -25.97
C GLN A 167 9.20 21.83 -26.73
N ALA A 168 9.66 20.75 -27.36
CA ALA A 168 8.79 19.75 -27.99
C ALA A 168 7.88 19.06 -26.94
N THR A 169 8.47 18.63 -25.83
CA THR A 169 7.73 18.03 -24.69
C THR A 169 6.65 18.95 -24.15
N PHE A 170 6.96 20.24 -24.00
CA PHE A 170 6.01 21.24 -23.53
C PHE A 170 4.85 21.44 -24.53
N GLN A 171 5.14 21.49 -25.83
CA GLN A 171 4.11 21.59 -26.88
C GLN A 171 3.24 20.33 -27.00
N LEU A 172 3.80 19.15 -26.74
CA LEU A 172 3.06 17.89 -26.79
C LEU A 172 2.09 17.77 -25.61
N LEU A 173 2.55 18.10 -24.40
CA LEU A 173 1.73 18.10 -23.19
C LEU A 173 0.62 19.17 -23.23
N ALA A 174 0.82 20.25 -23.99
CA ALA A 174 -0.20 21.27 -24.28
C ALA A 174 -1.36 20.76 -25.15
N LYS A 175 -1.24 19.60 -25.81
CA LYS A 175 -2.27 19.07 -26.74
C LYS A 175 -3.11 17.93 -26.14
N VAL A 176 -2.68 17.33 -25.03
CA VAL A 176 -3.36 16.16 -24.44
C VAL A 176 -4.25 16.51 -23.26
N ARG A 177 -5.47 15.94 -23.25
CA ARG A 177 -6.40 16.03 -22.12
C ARG A 177 -5.85 15.32 -20.88
N TRP A 178 -5.84 15.99 -19.73
CA TRP A 178 -5.22 15.45 -18.50
C TRP A 178 -5.93 14.20 -17.94
N THR A 179 -7.22 14.04 -18.24
CA THR A 179 -8.06 12.89 -17.86
C THR A 179 -8.08 11.75 -18.87
N ALA A 180 -7.56 11.95 -20.09
CA ALA A 180 -7.70 10.95 -21.14
C ALA A 180 -7.04 9.63 -20.71
N PRO A 181 -7.71 8.47 -20.87
CA PRO A 181 -7.07 7.18 -20.65
C PRO A 181 -5.92 7.01 -21.64
N LYS A 182 -4.90 6.23 -21.25
CA LYS A 182 -3.85 5.80 -22.18
C LYS A 182 -4.38 4.68 -23.09
N SER A 183 -5.15 5.06 -24.11
CA SER A 183 -5.55 4.16 -25.20
C SER A 183 -4.30 3.51 -25.82
N GLY A 184 -4.37 2.21 -26.10
CA GLY A 184 -3.25 1.45 -26.68
C GLY A 184 -2.29 0.80 -25.66
N PHE A 185 -2.54 0.97 -24.35
CA PHE A 185 -1.73 0.40 -23.26
C PHE A 185 -2.52 -0.58 -22.40
N SER A 186 -1.84 -1.53 -21.74
CA SER A 186 -2.49 -2.48 -20.82
C SER A 186 -3.08 -1.80 -19.58
N ASP A 187 -2.50 -0.68 -19.17
CA ASP A 187 -2.91 0.13 -18.05
C ASP A 187 -3.80 1.32 -18.51
N LYS A 188 -5.08 1.27 -18.15
CA LYS A 188 -6.08 2.29 -18.49
C LYS A 188 -6.03 3.57 -17.61
N LEU A 189 -4.96 3.81 -16.83
CA LEU A 189 -4.84 5.04 -16.04
C LEU A 189 -4.73 6.27 -16.97
N PRO A 190 -5.20 7.44 -16.52
CA PRO A 190 -5.21 8.67 -17.31
C PRO A 190 -3.82 9.29 -17.51
N ILE A 191 -3.65 10.12 -18.55
CA ILE A 191 -2.41 10.83 -18.91
C ILE A 191 -1.71 11.48 -17.69
N HIS A 192 -2.46 12.08 -16.77
CA HIS A 192 -1.86 12.71 -15.59
C HIS A 192 -1.12 11.74 -14.64
N SER A 193 -1.25 10.42 -14.78
CA SER A 193 -0.42 9.44 -14.03
C SER A 193 1.05 9.44 -14.46
N LEU A 194 1.37 10.01 -15.62
CA LEU A 194 2.72 10.03 -16.22
C LEU A 194 3.69 11.03 -15.56
N TRP A 195 3.30 11.72 -14.49
CA TRP A 195 4.15 12.75 -13.84
C TRP A 195 5.49 12.21 -13.35
N ARG A 196 5.61 10.90 -13.08
CA ARG A 196 6.85 10.25 -12.64
C ARG A 196 7.90 10.04 -13.74
N THR A 197 7.52 10.24 -15.01
CA THR A 197 8.42 10.14 -16.15
C THR A 197 9.41 11.31 -16.16
N LEU A 198 8.89 12.52 -15.91
CA LEU A 198 9.65 13.78 -15.92
C LEU A 198 10.22 14.13 -14.54
N GLY A 199 10.97 15.22 -14.47
CA GLY A 199 11.50 15.76 -13.22
C GLY A 199 12.56 14.87 -12.57
N THR A 200 12.77 15.08 -11.27
CA THR A 200 13.69 14.29 -10.43
C THR A 200 12.99 13.10 -9.77
N HIS A 201 12.05 12.49 -10.49
CA HIS A 201 11.13 11.49 -9.95
C HIS A 201 11.51 10.06 -10.30
N TRP A 202 11.19 9.15 -9.37
CA TRP A 202 11.32 7.71 -9.55
C TRP A 202 10.15 7.18 -10.39
N MET A 203 10.47 6.56 -11.52
CA MET A 203 9.50 5.80 -12.30
C MET A 203 8.91 4.67 -11.46
N SER A 204 7.58 4.58 -11.43
CA SER A 204 6.85 3.40 -10.95
C SER A 204 6.91 2.30 -12.00
N SER A 205 6.66 1.04 -11.61
CA SER A 205 6.58 -0.10 -12.55
C SER A 205 5.74 0.25 -13.77
N THR A 206 4.53 0.78 -13.53
CA THR A 206 3.61 1.25 -14.56
C THR A 206 4.26 2.18 -15.60
N VAL A 207 5.13 3.13 -15.23
CA VAL A 207 5.79 4.01 -16.22
C VAL A 207 6.84 3.24 -17.04
N VAL A 208 7.55 2.30 -16.42
CA VAL A 208 8.50 1.41 -17.09
C VAL A 208 7.77 0.41 -17.99
N ASP A 209 6.64 -0.16 -17.55
CA ASP A 209 5.78 -1.05 -18.32
C ASP A 209 5.21 -0.31 -19.56
N ASN A 210 4.75 0.95 -19.42
CA ASN A 210 4.32 1.76 -20.56
C ASN A 210 5.47 2.03 -21.56
N ALA A 211 6.69 2.31 -21.08
CA ALA A 211 7.85 2.50 -21.97
C ALA A 211 8.23 1.20 -22.71
N LEU A 212 8.14 0.06 -22.03
CA LEU A 212 8.29 -1.27 -22.65
C LEU A 212 7.16 -1.57 -23.64
N GLU A 213 5.93 -1.12 -23.40
CA GLU A 213 4.83 -1.24 -24.38
C GLU A 213 5.03 -0.35 -25.61
N VAL A 214 5.62 0.85 -25.50
CA VAL A 214 6.06 1.64 -26.67
C VAL A 214 7.08 0.85 -27.48
N LEU A 215 8.18 0.40 -26.85
CA LEU A 215 9.21 -0.40 -27.53
C LEU A 215 8.65 -1.68 -28.15
N ARG A 216 7.65 -2.32 -27.52
CA ARG A 216 6.99 -3.50 -28.06
C ARG A 216 6.20 -3.18 -29.33
N ASN A 217 5.47 -2.08 -29.36
CA ASN A 217 4.79 -1.63 -30.58
C ASN A 217 5.82 -1.30 -31.68
N ASP A 218 6.88 -0.56 -31.36
CA ASP A 218 7.98 -0.23 -32.29
C ASP A 218 8.70 -1.47 -32.88
N ILE A 219 8.68 -2.60 -32.17
CA ILE A 219 9.19 -3.90 -32.62
C ILE A 219 8.15 -4.63 -33.50
N ASN A 220 6.88 -4.68 -33.07
CA ASN A 220 5.80 -5.31 -33.84
C ASN A 220 5.61 -4.63 -35.21
N ASP A 221 5.68 -3.29 -35.24
CA ASP A 221 5.55 -2.45 -36.44
C ASP A 221 6.77 -2.61 -37.39
N LYS A 222 7.80 -3.37 -36.99
CA LYS A 222 9.02 -3.68 -37.75
C LYS A 222 9.25 -5.20 -37.80
N CYS A 223 8.69 -5.86 -38.80
CA CYS A 223 8.68 -7.33 -38.96
C CYS A 223 10.01 -8.05 -38.66
N HIS A 224 11.17 -7.48 -39.03
CA HIS A 224 12.50 -8.04 -38.79
C HIS A 224 13.00 -7.93 -37.34
N LEU A 225 12.32 -7.16 -36.48
CA LEU A 225 12.58 -7.11 -35.04
C LEU A 225 11.68 -8.08 -34.28
N ASP A 226 10.40 -8.22 -34.64
CA ASP A 226 9.52 -9.19 -33.97
C ASP A 226 10.05 -10.62 -34.10
N SER A 227 10.59 -11.01 -35.25
CA SER A 227 11.23 -12.33 -35.42
C SER A 227 12.36 -12.60 -34.41
N ASN A 228 13.04 -11.55 -33.95
CA ASN A 228 14.27 -11.63 -33.15
C ASN A 228 14.09 -11.29 -31.66
N PHE A 229 13.04 -10.57 -31.28
CA PHE A 229 12.87 -10.01 -29.93
C PHE A 229 11.51 -10.37 -29.30
N VAL A 230 11.46 -10.39 -27.96
CA VAL A 230 10.21 -10.40 -27.19
C VAL A 230 10.31 -9.45 -26.00
N VAL A 231 9.41 -8.46 -25.94
CA VAL A 231 9.41 -7.50 -24.82
C VAL A 231 8.58 -8.04 -23.66
N ALA A 232 9.22 -8.19 -22.51
CA ALA A 232 8.62 -8.66 -21.26
C ALA A 232 8.43 -7.50 -20.28
N MET A 233 7.26 -7.43 -19.64
CA MET A 233 6.93 -6.40 -18.64
C MET A 233 7.64 -6.66 -17.30
N THR A 234 7.66 -5.65 -16.41
CA THR A 234 8.46 -5.67 -15.17
C THR A 234 7.99 -6.68 -14.12
N ASP A 235 6.87 -7.37 -14.36
CA ASP A 235 6.28 -8.41 -13.52
C ASP A 235 6.75 -9.83 -13.88
N VAL A 236 7.21 -10.08 -15.11
CA VAL A 236 7.78 -11.37 -15.56
C VAL A 236 8.86 -11.84 -14.59
N VAL A 237 9.82 -10.96 -14.27
CA VAL A 237 10.92 -11.28 -13.38
C VAL A 237 10.45 -11.41 -11.92
N GLU A 238 9.46 -10.63 -11.46
CA GLU A 238 8.86 -10.81 -10.13
C GLU A 238 8.18 -12.18 -10.00
N LYS A 239 7.46 -12.62 -11.05
CA LYS A 239 6.78 -13.93 -11.08
C LYS A 239 7.78 -15.08 -11.17
N LEU A 240 8.80 -14.99 -12.02
CA LEU A 240 9.88 -15.98 -12.10
C LEU A 240 10.63 -16.11 -10.76
N VAL A 241 10.97 -14.99 -10.12
CA VAL A 241 11.63 -14.97 -8.80
C VAL A 241 10.73 -15.53 -7.71
N THR A 242 9.40 -15.39 -7.83
CA THR A 242 8.44 -16.04 -6.93
C THR A 242 8.43 -17.57 -7.09
N LEU A 243 8.61 -18.07 -8.31
CA LEU A 243 8.60 -19.52 -8.61
C LEU A 243 9.95 -20.19 -8.32
N PHE A 244 11.07 -19.59 -8.72
CA PHE A 244 12.41 -20.22 -8.72
C PHE A 244 13.43 -19.56 -7.78
N GLY A 245 13.14 -18.37 -7.25
CA GLY A 245 14.01 -17.66 -6.30
C GLY A 245 13.96 -18.20 -4.87
N GLY A 246 13.10 -19.20 -4.60
CA GLY A 246 12.95 -19.86 -3.31
C GLY A 246 14.02 -20.91 -2.98
N LYS A 247 13.88 -21.53 -1.80
CA LYS A 247 14.58 -22.78 -1.44
C LYS A 247 14.03 -23.98 -2.23
N ASN A 248 12.71 -24.03 -2.37
CA ASN A 248 11.98 -25.01 -3.15
C ASN A 248 11.53 -24.29 -4.44
N GLU A 249 11.55 -24.98 -5.57
CA GLU A 249 11.22 -24.42 -6.88
C GLU A 249 9.81 -24.89 -7.29
N ASP A 250 8.94 -23.93 -7.60
CA ASP A 250 7.51 -24.15 -7.89
C ASP A 250 7.29 -24.46 -9.37
N HIS A 251 7.78 -25.62 -9.82
CA HIS A 251 7.58 -26.11 -11.18
C HIS A 251 6.07 -26.29 -11.50
N ASP A 252 5.26 -26.65 -10.51
CA ASP A 252 3.81 -26.74 -10.61
C ASP A 252 3.15 -25.38 -10.94
N GLY A 253 3.53 -24.33 -10.21
CA GLY A 253 3.10 -22.95 -10.46
C GLY A 253 3.61 -22.40 -11.80
N TYR A 254 4.73 -22.93 -12.30
CA TYR A 254 5.22 -22.66 -13.65
C TYR A 254 4.37 -23.36 -14.73
N LEU A 255 4.09 -24.66 -14.57
CA LEU A 255 3.26 -25.45 -15.48
C LEU A 255 1.80 -24.94 -15.56
N LYS A 256 1.32 -24.28 -14.51
CA LYS A 256 0.03 -23.56 -14.49
C LYS A 256 0.09 -22.18 -15.20
N SER A 257 1.28 -21.63 -15.46
CA SER A 257 1.50 -20.30 -16.03
C SER A 257 1.79 -20.32 -17.54
N LYS A 258 0.76 -20.58 -18.36
CA LYS A 258 0.86 -20.63 -19.84
C LYS A 258 1.57 -19.44 -20.47
N TRP A 259 1.39 -18.24 -19.92
CA TRP A 259 2.04 -17.01 -20.37
C TRP A 259 3.57 -17.04 -20.21
N LEU A 260 4.08 -17.43 -19.03
CA LEU A 260 5.53 -17.56 -18.83
C LEU A 260 6.13 -18.68 -19.68
N GLN A 261 5.38 -19.77 -19.90
CA GLN A 261 5.80 -20.83 -20.84
C GLN A 261 5.90 -20.31 -22.28
N SER A 262 4.97 -19.45 -22.72
CA SER A 262 5.04 -18.84 -24.05
C SER A 262 6.29 -17.99 -24.23
N ILE A 263 6.66 -17.19 -23.22
CA ILE A 263 7.92 -16.42 -23.23
C ILE A 263 9.12 -17.37 -23.17
N GLY A 264 9.07 -18.41 -22.33
CA GLY A 264 10.14 -19.39 -22.17
C GLY A 264 10.45 -20.13 -23.48
N ARG A 265 9.44 -20.56 -24.23
CA ARG A 265 9.62 -21.15 -25.56
C ARG A 265 10.20 -20.15 -26.55
N GLN A 266 9.61 -18.96 -26.64
CA GLN A 266 10.10 -17.90 -27.56
C GLN A 266 11.58 -17.56 -27.34
N VAL A 267 12.05 -17.59 -26.10
CA VAL A 267 13.48 -17.40 -25.79
C VAL A 267 14.28 -18.68 -26.06
N PHE A 268 13.98 -19.78 -25.36
CA PHE A 268 14.91 -20.91 -25.26
C PHE A 268 14.74 -21.99 -26.33
N GLU A 269 13.63 -21.98 -27.08
CA GLU A 269 13.32 -22.90 -28.18
C GLU A 269 13.33 -22.16 -29.54
N ASP A 270 12.59 -21.05 -29.66
CA ASP A 270 12.56 -20.23 -30.89
C ASP A 270 13.80 -19.29 -31.01
N GLY A 271 14.65 -19.23 -29.97
CA GLY A 271 15.93 -18.52 -29.98
C GLY A 271 15.88 -17.00 -29.77
N LYS A 272 14.69 -16.38 -29.64
CA LYS A 272 14.53 -14.92 -29.55
C LYS A 272 15.26 -14.32 -28.34
N THR A 273 15.54 -13.02 -28.43
CA THR A 273 16.04 -12.22 -27.30
C THR A 273 14.88 -11.61 -26.51
N MET A 274 14.66 -12.08 -25.28
CA MET A 274 13.79 -11.36 -24.35
C MET A 274 14.48 -10.12 -23.84
N VAL A 275 13.77 -8.98 -23.83
CA VAL A 275 14.22 -7.72 -23.22
C VAL A 275 13.23 -7.24 -22.16
N THR A 276 13.73 -6.75 -21.03
CA THR A 276 12.92 -6.25 -19.91
C THR A 276 13.71 -5.33 -18.98
N VAL A 277 13.03 -4.70 -18.02
CA VAL A 277 13.63 -3.91 -16.95
C VAL A 277 13.20 -4.50 -15.60
N THR A 278 14.17 -4.84 -14.75
CA THR A 278 13.96 -5.52 -13.47
C THR A 278 14.05 -4.54 -12.30
N HIS A 279 13.17 -4.69 -11.32
CA HIS A 279 13.27 -3.93 -10.05
C HIS A 279 14.00 -4.73 -8.97
N LEU A 280 15.22 -4.34 -8.61
CA LEU A 280 16.03 -5.07 -7.63
C LEU A 280 15.41 -5.07 -6.22
N GLY A 281 14.63 -4.06 -5.88
CA GLY A 281 13.93 -3.95 -4.59
C GLY A 281 12.82 -4.99 -4.39
N LYS A 282 12.37 -5.64 -5.48
CA LYS A 282 11.41 -6.77 -5.43
C LYS A 282 12.10 -8.13 -5.15
N LEU A 283 13.42 -8.24 -5.34
CA LEU A 283 14.13 -9.52 -5.19
C LEU A 283 14.22 -9.98 -3.71
N PRO A 284 14.10 -11.29 -3.42
CA PRO A 284 14.17 -11.78 -2.06
C PRO A 284 15.59 -11.58 -1.46
N PRO A 285 15.68 -11.09 -0.21
CA PRO A 285 16.94 -10.76 0.44
C PRO A 285 17.99 -11.86 0.55
N GLN A 286 19.17 -11.66 -0.05
CA GLN A 286 20.32 -12.57 0.14
C GLN A 286 20.88 -12.60 1.58
N ARG A 287 20.74 -11.48 2.30
CA ARG A 287 21.22 -11.32 3.69
C ARG A 287 20.14 -10.67 4.58
N GLY A 288 18.88 -11.03 4.34
CA GLY A 288 17.69 -10.54 5.06
C GLY A 288 17.26 -9.10 4.73
N GLY A 289 18.17 -8.19 4.39
CA GLY A 289 17.87 -6.81 3.98
C GLY A 289 17.18 -6.72 2.62
N THR A 290 16.17 -5.85 2.50
CA THR A 290 15.51 -5.52 1.22
C THR A 290 16.55 -5.21 0.15
N GLY A 291 16.30 -5.64 -1.09
CA GLY A 291 17.12 -5.23 -2.23
C GLY A 291 17.15 -3.70 -2.37
N PRO A 292 18.14 -3.14 -3.08
CA PRO A 292 18.12 -1.72 -3.40
C PRO A 292 16.87 -1.41 -4.21
N ASP A 293 16.11 -0.40 -3.79
CA ASP A 293 15.12 0.27 -4.63
C ASP A 293 15.91 0.76 -5.86
N HIS A 294 15.72 0.13 -7.02
CA HIS A 294 16.59 0.30 -8.19
C HIS A 294 16.04 -0.42 -9.42
N TRP A 295 16.17 0.21 -10.58
CA TRP A 295 15.79 -0.33 -11.90
C TRP A 295 17.04 -0.69 -12.70
N VAL A 296 17.05 -1.88 -13.31
CA VAL A 296 18.18 -2.38 -14.10
C VAL A 296 17.71 -3.06 -15.40
N PRO A 297 18.42 -2.87 -16.52
CA PRO A 297 18.12 -3.58 -17.77
C PRO A 297 18.52 -5.05 -17.65
N LEU A 298 17.68 -5.94 -18.19
CA LEU A 298 17.90 -7.37 -18.30
C LEU A 298 17.50 -7.84 -19.69
N ALA A 299 18.35 -8.63 -20.33
CA ALA A 299 17.99 -9.35 -21.54
C ALA A 299 18.50 -10.80 -21.52
N ILE A 300 17.83 -11.65 -22.27
CA ILE A 300 18.15 -13.08 -22.39
C ILE A 300 18.07 -13.44 -23.87
N ASN A 301 19.23 -13.61 -24.49
CA ASN A 301 19.35 -14.05 -25.88
C ASN A 301 19.44 -15.59 -25.88
N GLY A 302 18.45 -16.24 -26.47
CA GLY A 302 18.36 -17.70 -26.53
C GLY A 302 19.36 -18.33 -27.49
N LEU A 303 19.46 -17.76 -28.69
CA LEU A 303 20.34 -18.22 -29.78
C LEU A 303 21.83 -18.22 -29.36
N ASP A 304 22.35 -17.07 -28.93
CA ASP A 304 23.73 -16.90 -28.47
C ASP A 304 23.98 -17.46 -27.06
N ARG A 305 22.90 -17.82 -26.34
CA ARG A 305 22.93 -18.38 -24.97
C ARG A 305 23.58 -17.41 -23.98
N ILE A 306 23.01 -16.21 -23.87
CA ILE A 306 23.59 -15.11 -23.06
C ILE A 306 22.55 -14.47 -22.16
N PHE A 307 22.88 -14.39 -20.86
CA PHE A 307 22.25 -13.48 -19.93
C PHE A 307 22.97 -12.12 -19.97
N PHE A 308 22.25 -11.10 -20.44
CA PHE A 308 22.72 -9.73 -20.56
C PHE A 308 22.21 -8.90 -19.38
N TYR A 309 23.10 -8.21 -18.66
CA TYR A 309 22.75 -7.41 -17.47
C TYR A 309 23.50 -6.08 -17.40
N GLY A 310 22.84 -5.02 -16.95
CA GLY A 310 23.46 -3.71 -16.69
C GLY A 310 23.08 -3.14 -15.32
N ASP A 311 23.82 -2.15 -14.83
CA ASP A 311 23.55 -1.52 -13.53
C ASP A 311 24.10 -0.08 -13.51
N SER A 312 23.22 0.92 -13.66
CA SER A 312 23.62 2.33 -13.79
C SER A 312 24.32 2.91 -12.55
N LEU A 313 24.18 2.28 -11.37
CA LEU A 313 24.81 2.76 -10.13
C LEU A 313 26.26 2.28 -9.94
N ARG A 314 26.77 1.38 -10.79
CA ARG A 314 28.12 0.80 -10.65
C ARG A 314 29.18 1.52 -11.49
N ARG A 315 29.95 2.38 -10.83
CA ARG A 315 31.03 3.17 -11.48
C ARG A 315 32.42 2.51 -11.53
N LYS A 316 32.62 1.36 -10.86
CA LYS A 316 33.97 0.79 -10.62
C LYS A 316 34.09 -0.74 -10.70
N GLU A 317 32.98 -1.43 -10.89
CA GLU A 317 32.92 -2.89 -11.03
C GLU A 317 32.11 -3.23 -12.27
N THR A 318 32.52 -4.24 -13.03
CA THR A 318 31.67 -4.81 -14.08
C THR A 318 30.36 -5.30 -13.46
N PRO A 319 29.19 -4.88 -13.96
CA PRO A 319 27.92 -5.22 -13.35
C PRO A 319 27.65 -6.73 -13.51
N THR A 320 27.47 -7.40 -12.39
CA THR A 320 27.21 -8.84 -12.30
C THR A 320 25.78 -9.08 -11.86
N LEU A 321 25.14 -10.13 -12.42
CA LEU A 321 23.78 -10.51 -12.04
C LEU A 321 23.72 -10.80 -10.53
N PRO A 322 22.76 -10.22 -9.78
CA PRO A 322 22.53 -10.60 -8.38
C PRO A 322 22.33 -12.11 -8.29
N PRO A 323 23.08 -12.86 -7.45
CA PRO A 323 23.04 -14.34 -7.46
C PRO A 323 21.65 -14.97 -7.29
N THR A 324 20.69 -14.25 -6.70
CA THR A 324 19.27 -14.65 -6.60
C THR A 324 18.59 -14.66 -7.97
N LEU A 325 18.81 -13.61 -8.76
CA LEU A 325 18.31 -13.49 -10.13
C LEU A 325 19.02 -14.51 -11.02
N LEU A 326 20.35 -14.67 -10.89
CA LEU A 326 21.11 -15.68 -11.62
C LEU A 326 20.63 -17.12 -11.34
N LYS A 327 20.32 -17.48 -10.07
CA LYS A 327 19.67 -18.76 -9.75
C LYS A 327 18.33 -18.88 -10.46
N THR A 328 17.47 -17.88 -10.31
CA THR A 328 16.11 -17.84 -10.88
C THR A 328 16.14 -18.07 -12.40
N LEU A 329 17.02 -17.38 -13.11
CA LEU A 329 17.14 -17.49 -14.57
C LEU A 329 17.71 -18.84 -15.01
N ASN A 330 18.69 -19.40 -14.29
CA ASN A 330 19.22 -20.73 -14.59
C ASN A 330 18.20 -21.85 -14.35
N ALA A 331 17.40 -21.76 -13.28
CA ALA A 331 16.31 -22.68 -13.00
C ALA A 331 15.23 -22.65 -14.09
N TRP A 332 14.76 -21.44 -14.46
CA TRP A 332 13.78 -21.28 -15.54
C TRP A 332 14.30 -21.77 -16.89
N LYS A 333 15.53 -21.36 -17.26
CA LYS A 333 16.25 -21.88 -18.44
C LYS A 333 16.32 -23.41 -18.44
N GLY A 334 16.61 -24.02 -17.28
CA GLY A 334 16.75 -25.47 -17.11
C GLY A 334 15.49 -26.29 -17.43
N ILE A 335 14.31 -25.67 -17.44
CA ILE A 335 13.05 -26.32 -17.85
C ILE A 335 12.95 -26.45 -19.38
N HIS A 336 13.55 -25.52 -20.12
CA HIS A 336 13.49 -25.49 -21.59
C HIS A 336 14.74 -26.04 -22.26
N THR A 337 15.93 -25.78 -21.69
CA THR A 337 17.19 -26.12 -22.36
C THR A 337 18.31 -26.43 -21.38
N SER A 338 19.03 -27.52 -21.64
CA SER A 338 20.19 -27.97 -20.86
C SER A 338 21.43 -27.10 -21.08
N HIS A 339 21.53 -26.42 -22.22
CA HIS A 339 22.68 -25.61 -22.63
C HIS A 339 23.13 -24.59 -21.55
N ALA A 340 24.43 -24.46 -21.38
CA ALA A 340 25.02 -23.44 -20.51
C ALA A 340 24.85 -22.04 -21.13
N PHE A 341 24.57 -21.03 -20.29
CA PHE A 341 24.46 -19.63 -20.70
C PHE A 341 25.62 -18.82 -20.15
N SER A 342 26.21 -17.97 -20.99
CA SER A 342 27.23 -17.00 -20.57
C SER A 342 26.59 -15.74 -19.96
N GLN A 343 27.41 -14.90 -19.32
CA GLN A 343 26.98 -13.58 -18.83
C GLN A 343 27.73 -12.48 -19.58
N LYS A 344 27.01 -11.48 -20.09
CA LYS A 344 27.58 -10.26 -20.68
C LYS A 344 26.97 -9.00 -20.06
N VAL A 345 27.72 -7.91 -20.14
CA VAL A 345 27.29 -6.59 -19.68
C VAL A 345 26.46 -5.91 -20.77
N ILE A 346 25.29 -5.36 -20.43
CA ILE A 346 24.59 -4.37 -21.26
C ILE A 346 25.28 -3.03 -21.04
N PRO A 347 25.65 -2.27 -22.09
CA PRO A 347 26.06 -0.87 -21.94
C PRO A 347 24.94 -0.04 -21.28
N VAL A 348 25.25 0.67 -20.19
CA VAL A 348 24.29 1.55 -19.50
C VAL A 348 24.97 2.86 -19.15
N SER A 349 24.24 3.97 -19.34
CA SER A 349 24.65 5.30 -18.89
C SER A 349 24.92 5.31 -17.38
N PRO A 350 26.12 5.70 -16.91
CA PRO A 350 26.45 5.73 -15.49
C PRO A 350 25.70 6.86 -14.78
N GLN A 351 24.96 6.53 -13.74
CA GLN A 351 24.10 7.45 -13.02
C GLN A 351 24.88 8.23 -11.95
N ASP A 352 24.44 9.47 -11.67
CA ASP A 352 24.98 10.35 -10.62
C ASP A 352 23.94 10.87 -9.64
N ASP A 353 22.67 10.90 -10.05
CA ASP A 353 21.53 11.08 -9.16
C ASP A 353 21.10 9.79 -8.44
N GLY A 354 19.98 9.87 -7.70
CA GLY A 354 19.34 8.72 -7.06
C GLY A 354 17.88 8.53 -7.48
N PHE A 355 17.54 8.73 -8.76
CA PHE A 355 16.17 8.62 -9.30
C PHE A 355 16.06 8.25 -10.80
N SER A 356 17.13 8.33 -11.61
CA SER A 356 17.11 8.11 -13.07
C SER A 356 17.53 6.71 -13.53
N CYS A 357 17.53 5.72 -12.64
CA CYS A 357 17.77 4.31 -12.98
C CYS A 357 16.73 3.75 -13.98
N GLY A 358 15.47 4.18 -13.90
CA GLY A 358 14.42 3.81 -14.87
C GLY A 358 14.75 4.26 -16.29
N PRO A 359 14.97 5.57 -16.55
CA PRO A 359 15.47 6.09 -17.82
C PRO A 359 16.76 5.39 -18.32
N CYS A 360 17.78 5.23 -17.47
CA CYS A 360 19.01 4.53 -17.84
C CYS A 360 18.74 3.09 -18.31
N ALA A 361 17.85 2.36 -17.61
CA ALA A 361 17.51 0.99 -17.97
C ALA A 361 16.69 0.89 -19.27
N ILE A 362 15.76 1.82 -19.52
CA ILE A 362 15.01 1.86 -20.78
C ILE A 362 15.94 2.18 -21.96
N ASN A 363 16.75 3.24 -21.88
CA ASN A 363 17.69 3.60 -22.95
C ASN A 363 18.71 2.47 -23.25
N ALA A 364 19.19 1.76 -22.23
CA ALA A 364 20.06 0.60 -22.41
C ALA A 364 19.37 -0.59 -23.11
N ILE A 365 18.07 -0.82 -22.87
CA ILE A 365 17.29 -1.83 -23.58
C ILE A 365 17.00 -1.37 -25.02
N GLU A 366 16.63 -0.11 -25.24
CA GLU A 366 16.41 0.42 -26.59
C GLU A 366 17.68 0.37 -27.45
N HIS A 367 18.84 0.68 -26.88
CA HIS A 367 20.14 0.53 -27.56
C HIS A 367 20.45 -0.93 -27.91
N LEU A 368 20.09 -1.89 -27.04
CA LEU A 368 20.29 -3.32 -27.31
C LEU A 368 19.40 -3.84 -28.46
N VAL A 369 18.19 -3.30 -28.62
CA VAL A 369 17.27 -3.66 -29.71
C VAL A 369 17.58 -2.89 -31.00
N ARG A 370 17.98 -1.61 -30.90
CA ARG A 370 18.07 -0.66 -32.02
C ARG A 370 19.37 0.16 -32.00
N PRO A 371 20.57 -0.45 -32.00
CA PRO A 371 21.83 0.25 -31.75
C PRO A 371 22.11 1.40 -32.72
N GLU A 372 21.65 1.29 -33.97
CA GLU A 372 21.79 2.31 -35.03
C GLU A 372 20.95 3.59 -34.78
N THR A 373 19.90 3.51 -33.96
CA THR A 373 18.94 4.63 -33.75
C THR A 373 18.79 5.07 -32.30
N ALA A 374 19.14 4.21 -31.35
CA ALA A 374 19.12 4.48 -29.92
C ALA A 374 20.55 4.40 -29.39
N ALA A 375 21.25 5.54 -29.29
CA ALA A 375 22.55 5.61 -28.64
C ALA A 375 22.42 5.52 -27.11
N ILE A 376 23.46 5.00 -26.43
CA ILE A 376 23.57 5.12 -24.97
C ILE A 376 23.79 6.60 -24.63
N ALA A 377 22.81 7.21 -23.95
CA ALA A 377 22.88 8.62 -23.60
C ALA A 377 24.02 8.91 -22.60
N GLU A 378 24.71 10.04 -22.77
CA GLU A 378 25.57 10.54 -21.71
C GLU A 378 24.74 10.89 -20.45
N PRO A 379 25.32 10.87 -19.23
CA PRO A 379 24.56 11.14 -18.00
C PRO A 379 23.79 12.47 -18.02
N ARG A 380 24.36 13.52 -18.64
CA ARG A 380 23.71 14.83 -18.83
C ARG A 380 22.46 14.80 -19.72
N TYR A 381 22.37 13.83 -20.65
CA TYR A 381 21.26 13.69 -21.59
C TYR A 381 20.19 12.67 -21.14
N ILE A 382 20.29 12.13 -19.93
CA ILE A 382 19.22 11.31 -19.32
C ILE A 382 17.93 12.11 -19.07
N VAL A 383 18.01 13.44 -19.04
CA VAL A 383 16.81 14.31 -19.10
C VAL A 383 16.09 14.23 -20.45
N ASN A 384 16.80 14.01 -21.56
CA ASN A 384 16.21 13.84 -22.89
C ASN A 384 15.53 12.48 -22.99
N ILE A 385 16.12 11.41 -22.45
CA ILE A 385 15.48 10.09 -22.35
C ILE A 385 14.15 10.16 -21.59
N ARG A 386 14.05 10.92 -20.49
CA ARG A 386 12.78 11.14 -19.77
C ARG A 386 11.71 11.80 -20.64
N MET A 387 12.13 12.72 -21.51
CA MET A 387 11.26 13.46 -22.41
C MET A 387 10.81 12.57 -23.59
N GLN A 388 11.73 11.86 -24.22
CA GLN A 388 11.45 10.91 -25.31
C GLN A 388 10.52 9.77 -24.86
N ILE A 389 10.67 9.25 -23.64
CA ILE A 389 9.72 8.27 -23.08
C ILE A 389 8.30 8.84 -22.96
N ILE A 390 8.11 10.10 -22.53
CA ILE A 390 6.76 10.68 -22.48
C ILE A 390 6.22 11.02 -23.87
N HIS A 391 7.08 11.32 -24.86
CA HIS A 391 6.66 11.48 -26.26
C HIS A 391 6.12 10.16 -26.83
N GLY A 392 6.89 9.08 -26.73
CA GLY A 392 6.48 7.77 -27.26
C GLY A 392 5.16 7.29 -26.66
N ILE A 393 4.98 7.45 -25.34
CA ILE A 393 3.73 7.12 -24.67
C ILE A 393 2.57 7.98 -25.20
N ILE A 394 2.73 9.31 -25.25
CA ILE A 394 1.65 10.21 -25.71
C ILE A 394 1.33 10.00 -27.19
N HIS A 395 2.33 9.83 -28.05
CA HIS A 395 2.15 9.61 -29.48
C HIS A 395 1.27 8.39 -29.74
N ARG A 396 1.50 7.27 -29.02
CA ARG A 396 0.66 6.07 -29.11
C ARG A 396 -0.77 6.30 -28.59
N VAL A 397 -0.97 7.12 -27.55
CA VAL A 397 -2.32 7.48 -27.07
C VAL A 397 -3.09 8.35 -28.07
N ILE A 398 -2.40 9.15 -28.88
CA ILE A 398 -3.00 9.94 -29.96
C ILE A 398 -3.36 9.00 -31.12
N THR A 399 -2.38 8.32 -31.73
CA THR A 399 -2.60 7.51 -32.94
C THR A 399 -3.60 6.37 -32.74
N THR A 400 -3.64 5.75 -31.55
CA THR A 400 -4.64 4.70 -31.25
C THR A 400 -6.07 5.23 -31.30
N LYS A 401 -6.33 6.50 -31.01
CA LYS A 401 -7.67 7.08 -31.07
C LYS A 401 -8.10 7.38 -32.50
N ASP A 402 -7.17 7.85 -33.33
CA ASP A 402 -7.46 8.14 -34.73
C ASP A 402 -7.86 6.83 -35.45
N SER A 403 -7.18 5.71 -35.17
CA SER A 403 -7.60 4.36 -35.60
C SER A 403 -8.97 3.92 -35.07
N GLN A 404 -9.40 4.38 -33.90
CA GLN A 404 -10.72 4.02 -33.34
C GLN A 404 -11.84 4.84 -33.97
N ASN A 405 -11.64 6.15 -34.17
CA ASN A 405 -12.63 7.04 -34.77
C ASN A 405 -12.90 6.73 -36.26
N ILE A 406 -11.97 6.09 -36.96
CA ILE A 406 -12.12 5.65 -38.36
C ILE A 406 -12.87 4.31 -38.47
N ALA A 407 -13.02 3.57 -37.36
CA ALA A 407 -13.53 2.20 -37.33
C ALA A 407 -14.99 2.05 -36.87
N GLU A 408 -15.69 3.16 -36.59
CA GLU A 408 -17.15 3.17 -36.47
C GLU A 408 -17.76 3.48 -37.84
N PRO A 409 -18.30 2.49 -38.58
CA PRO A 409 -19.02 2.77 -39.81
C PRO A 409 -20.31 3.53 -39.48
N THR A 410 -20.49 4.69 -40.10
CA THR A 410 -21.76 5.43 -40.05
C THR A 410 -22.86 4.57 -40.67
N SER A 411 -23.76 4.05 -39.84
CA SER A 411 -24.76 3.04 -40.19
C SER A 411 -25.91 3.53 -41.09
N ASP A 412 -25.90 4.80 -41.44
CA ASP A 412 -27.12 5.54 -41.78
C ASP A 412 -27.21 5.93 -43.28
N ASP A 413 -26.16 5.63 -44.08
CA ASP A 413 -26.13 5.81 -45.54
C ASP A 413 -26.35 4.47 -46.29
N TYR A 414 -27.50 3.83 -46.04
CA TYR A 414 -28.03 2.72 -46.85
C TYR A 414 -29.46 3.04 -47.31
N ASP A 415 -29.60 4.14 -48.06
CA ASP A 415 -30.80 4.42 -48.85
C ASP A 415 -30.46 4.80 -50.30
N GLU A 416 -31.38 4.44 -51.18
CA GLU A 416 -31.42 4.53 -52.64
C GLU A 416 -30.32 5.32 -53.40
N CYS A 417 -29.46 4.58 -54.12
CA CYS A 417 -28.94 4.99 -55.42
C CYS A 417 -29.11 3.85 -56.43
N GLY A 418 -30.04 4.04 -57.38
CA GLY A 418 -30.36 3.06 -58.41
C GLY A 418 -29.20 2.86 -59.40
N ILE A 419 -28.87 1.60 -59.68
CA ILE A 419 -27.89 1.24 -60.71
C ILE A 419 -28.64 1.10 -62.03
N ASP A 420 -28.62 2.16 -62.85
CA ASP A 420 -28.99 2.04 -64.26
C ASP A 420 -27.94 1.20 -65.01
N ILE A 421 -28.40 0.19 -65.75
CA ILE A 421 -27.56 -0.75 -66.48
C ILE A 421 -27.14 -0.12 -67.81
N ILE A 422 -25.84 0.04 -68.01
CA ILE A 422 -25.24 0.32 -69.33
C ILE A 422 -24.13 -0.71 -69.59
N ASP A 423 -24.42 -1.69 -70.45
CA ASP A 423 -23.43 -2.61 -71.00
C ASP A 423 -22.38 -1.85 -71.80
N HIS A 424 -21.08 -2.12 -71.60
CA HIS A 424 -20.05 -1.95 -72.63
C HIS A 424 -18.92 -3.00 -72.53
N ASP A 425 -18.42 -3.37 -73.70
CA ASP A 425 -17.66 -4.58 -74.04
C ASP A 425 -16.18 -4.56 -73.57
N PRO A 426 -15.52 -5.71 -73.27
CA PRO A 426 -14.19 -5.73 -72.66
C PRO A 426 -13.05 -5.65 -73.69
N GLY A 427 -12.41 -4.47 -73.77
CA GLY A 427 -11.22 -4.24 -74.60
C GLY A 427 -9.93 -4.86 -74.05
N THR A 428 -9.31 -5.74 -74.83
CA THR A 428 -8.06 -6.45 -74.52
C THR A 428 -6.82 -5.56 -74.34
N SER A 429 -5.96 -5.88 -73.35
CA SER A 429 -4.51 -5.68 -73.48
C SER A 429 -3.71 -6.69 -72.65
N SER A 430 -2.95 -7.56 -73.30
CA SER A 430 -1.94 -8.42 -72.65
C SER A 430 -0.64 -7.64 -72.43
N VAL A 431 0.05 -7.91 -71.32
CA VAL A 431 1.49 -7.67 -71.16
C VAL A 431 2.12 -8.86 -70.44
N ASP A 432 2.89 -9.67 -71.16
CA ASP A 432 3.75 -10.71 -70.59
C ASP A 432 4.89 -10.10 -69.77
N PHE A 433 5.23 -10.73 -68.63
CA PHE A 433 6.59 -10.73 -68.10
C PHE A 433 6.86 -12.02 -67.32
N GLY A 434 7.31 -13.06 -68.04
CA GLY A 434 7.81 -14.29 -67.43
C GLY A 434 9.29 -14.17 -67.05
N ILE A 435 9.63 -14.57 -65.82
CA ILE A 435 11.00 -14.96 -65.44
C ILE A 435 10.89 -16.30 -64.72
N ALA A 436 11.58 -17.31 -65.25
CA ALA A 436 11.67 -18.64 -64.66
C ALA A 436 12.98 -18.80 -63.88
N SER A 437 12.94 -19.59 -62.81
CA SER A 437 14.12 -20.20 -62.20
C SER A 437 13.71 -21.45 -61.42
N ASP A 438 13.70 -22.59 -62.09
CA ASP A 438 13.55 -23.89 -61.44
C ASP A 438 14.72 -24.17 -60.51
N THR A 439 14.48 -24.90 -59.41
CA THR A 439 15.56 -25.47 -58.59
C THR A 439 15.06 -26.74 -57.92
N GLU A 440 14.96 -27.82 -58.69
CA GLU A 440 14.82 -29.16 -58.11
C GLU A 440 16.06 -29.51 -57.28
N LEU A 441 15.84 -29.99 -56.04
CA LEU A 441 16.87 -30.64 -55.25
C LEU A 441 16.35 -31.98 -54.72
N THR A 442 16.72 -33.05 -55.43
CA THR A 442 16.40 -34.43 -55.07
C THR A 442 17.04 -34.83 -53.75
N TYR A 443 16.22 -35.14 -52.74
CA TYR A 443 16.70 -35.76 -51.51
C TYR A 443 16.90 -37.28 -51.71
N GLN A 444 18.15 -37.72 -51.82
CA GLN A 444 18.48 -39.14 -51.79
C GLN A 444 18.42 -39.69 -50.37
N ALA A 445 17.73 -40.81 -50.17
CA ALA A 445 17.79 -41.57 -48.93
C ALA A 445 19.11 -42.36 -48.86
N ASN A 446 19.81 -42.28 -47.71
CA ASN A 446 20.97 -43.11 -47.42
C ASN A 446 20.80 -43.82 -46.08
N SER A 447 21.19 -45.09 -46.03
CA SER A 447 20.97 -46.00 -44.91
C SER A 447 22.13 -46.04 -43.91
N SER A 448 21.78 -46.32 -42.65
CA SER A 448 22.50 -47.13 -41.63
C SER A 448 23.91 -47.64 -41.97
N PRO A 449 24.88 -47.63 -41.01
CA PRO A 449 24.73 -48.47 -39.82
C PRO A 449 25.38 -48.01 -38.50
N GLY A 450 25.16 -48.76 -37.42
CA GLY A 450 26.14 -48.92 -36.33
C GLY A 450 25.67 -48.59 -34.91
N THR A 451 24.87 -49.44 -34.28
CA THR A 451 24.52 -49.34 -32.84
C THR A 451 25.28 -50.38 -32.02
N PRO A 452 26.23 -50.00 -31.14
CA PRO A 452 26.79 -50.90 -30.14
C PRO A 452 25.85 -51.03 -28.93
N GLY A 453 25.54 -52.26 -28.52
CA GLY A 453 24.61 -52.52 -27.40
C GLY A 453 25.25 -52.37 -26.01
N PRO A 454 24.48 -52.01 -24.97
CA PRO A 454 24.97 -51.92 -23.59
C PRO A 454 24.95 -53.29 -22.89
N SER A 455 26.13 -53.83 -22.60
CA SER A 455 26.31 -54.95 -21.67
C SER A 455 26.69 -54.45 -20.26
N ALA A 456 26.35 -55.24 -19.25
CA ALA A 456 26.79 -55.12 -17.85
C ALA A 456 26.39 -53.82 -17.09
N LEU A 457 25.23 -53.88 -16.42
CA LEU A 457 25.08 -53.27 -15.09
C LEU A 457 25.15 -54.38 -14.03
N GLN A 458 25.87 -54.12 -12.95
CA GLN A 458 26.17 -55.11 -11.92
C GLN A 458 24.99 -55.33 -10.96
N SER A 459 24.79 -56.58 -10.55
CA SER A 459 23.81 -56.97 -9.54
C SER A 459 24.22 -56.49 -8.15
N PHE A 460 23.59 -55.44 -7.64
CA PHE A 460 23.53 -55.20 -6.20
C PHE A 460 22.40 -56.05 -5.60
N ALA A 461 22.75 -56.87 -4.61
CA ALA A 461 21.77 -57.66 -3.88
C ALA A 461 20.94 -56.73 -2.97
N LEU A 462 19.63 -56.64 -3.20
CA LEU A 462 18.71 -56.13 -2.20
C LEU A 462 18.34 -57.26 -1.22
N GLU A 463 18.32 -56.93 0.06
CA GLU A 463 17.95 -57.84 1.13
C GLU A 463 16.48 -58.27 1.02
N HIS A 464 16.19 -59.50 1.46
CA HIS A 464 14.82 -60.02 1.45
C HIS A 464 13.93 -59.29 2.45
N THR A 465 13.15 -58.32 1.96
CA THR A 465 11.88 -57.98 2.60
C THR A 465 10.94 -59.20 2.50
N PRO A 466 10.18 -59.53 3.57
CA PRO A 466 9.25 -60.64 3.52
C PRO A 466 8.18 -60.39 2.47
N LYS A 467 7.85 -61.40 1.66
CA LYS A 467 6.72 -61.33 0.74
C LYS A 467 5.45 -61.09 1.57
N PRO A 468 4.62 -60.08 1.26
CA PRO A 468 3.28 -60.00 1.84
C PRO A 468 2.49 -61.23 1.40
N ASP A 469 1.68 -61.78 2.31
CA ASP A 469 0.90 -62.97 2.02
C ASP A 469 -0.08 -62.72 0.86
N ARG A 470 -0.14 -63.69 -0.05
CA ARG A 470 -1.11 -63.70 -1.13
C ARG A 470 -2.45 -64.19 -0.61
N HIS A 471 -3.22 -63.26 -0.04
CA HIS A 471 -4.67 -63.39 0.08
C HIS A 471 -5.27 -63.78 -1.29
N SER A 472 -6.32 -64.60 -1.31
CA SER A 472 -6.93 -64.99 -2.58
C SER A 472 -7.60 -63.79 -3.23
N LEU A 473 -7.73 -63.82 -4.56
CA LEU A 473 -8.55 -62.82 -5.25
C LEU A 473 -10.03 -62.96 -4.84
N ASP A 474 -10.44 -64.16 -4.43
CA ASP A 474 -11.80 -64.47 -3.97
C ASP A 474 -12.13 -63.79 -2.62
N ASP A 475 -11.13 -63.65 -1.72
CA ASP A 475 -11.28 -62.92 -0.45
C ASP A 475 -11.61 -61.44 -0.68
N PHE A 476 -11.21 -60.90 -1.83
CA PHE A 476 -11.41 -59.51 -2.24
C PHE A 476 -12.77 -59.23 -2.90
N LEU A 477 -13.58 -60.28 -3.11
CA LEU A 477 -14.90 -60.20 -3.79
C LEU A 477 -16.08 -60.52 -2.87
N VAL A 478 -15.87 -60.57 -1.55
CA VAL A 478 -16.96 -60.57 -0.57
C VAL A 478 -17.72 -59.23 -0.70
N PRO A 479 -19.03 -59.23 -1.02
CA PRO A 479 -19.78 -57.98 -1.20
C PRO A 479 -20.00 -57.33 0.17
N MET A 480 -19.24 -56.26 0.46
CA MET A 480 -19.43 -55.45 1.66
C MET A 480 -20.89 -55.01 1.78
N THR A 481 -21.46 -55.17 2.96
CA THR A 481 -22.80 -54.64 3.28
C THR A 481 -22.82 -53.12 3.14
N LYS A 482 -24.03 -52.56 3.00
CA LYS A 482 -24.20 -51.11 2.89
C LYS A 482 -23.75 -50.41 4.17
N GLU A 483 -23.95 -51.03 5.33
CA GLU A 483 -23.43 -50.56 6.62
C GLU A 483 -21.90 -50.53 6.61
N GLU A 484 -21.22 -51.63 6.27
CA GLU A 484 -19.76 -51.71 6.22
C GLU A 484 -19.15 -50.70 5.25
N LEU A 485 -19.75 -50.50 4.07
CA LEU A 485 -19.27 -49.50 3.11
C LEU A 485 -19.38 -48.08 3.68
N THR A 486 -20.47 -47.75 4.39
CA THR A 486 -20.59 -46.44 5.06
C THR A 486 -19.63 -46.29 6.24
N ALA A 487 -19.37 -47.36 7.00
CA ALA A 487 -18.41 -47.36 8.09
C ALA A 487 -16.96 -47.18 7.60
N ALA A 488 -16.56 -47.91 6.54
CA ALA A 488 -15.26 -47.76 5.91
C ALA A 488 -15.07 -46.36 5.30
N THR A 489 -16.10 -45.83 4.61
CA THR A 489 -16.08 -44.46 4.08
C THR A 489 -15.90 -43.43 5.20
N LYS A 490 -16.64 -43.55 6.31
CA LYS A 490 -16.49 -42.67 7.49
C LYS A 490 -15.08 -42.75 8.08
N HIS A 491 -14.53 -43.96 8.21
CA HIS A 491 -13.20 -44.18 8.75
C HIS A 491 -12.10 -43.60 7.85
N GLU A 492 -12.24 -43.67 6.52
CA GLU A 492 -11.32 -43.00 5.60
C GLU A 492 -11.39 -41.48 5.73
N PHE A 493 -12.59 -40.89 5.87
CA PHE A 493 -12.74 -39.46 6.17
C PHE A 493 -12.10 -39.05 7.50
N GLU A 494 -12.22 -39.86 8.56
CA GLU A 494 -11.55 -39.64 9.84
C GLU A 494 -10.01 -39.70 9.71
N ILE A 495 -9.48 -40.69 8.99
CA ILE A 495 -8.04 -40.80 8.67
C ILE A 495 -7.56 -39.59 7.85
N LEU A 496 -8.35 -39.12 6.89
CA LEU A 496 -8.03 -37.94 6.09
C LEU A 496 -8.05 -36.66 6.94
N ALA A 497 -9.02 -36.49 7.84
CA ALA A 497 -9.10 -35.36 8.76
C ALA A 497 -7.86 -35.25 9.66
N VAL A 498 -7.46 -36.36 10.30
CA VAL A 498 -6.24 -36.44 11.12
C VAL A 498 -4.97 -36.20 10.29
N ARG A 499 -4.96 -36.58 9.00
CA ARG A 499 -3.85 -36.29 8.07
C ARG A 499 -3.81 -34.83 7.63
N THR A 500 -4.94 -34.13 7.53
CA THR A 500 -4.97 -32.69 7.26
C THR A 500 -4.56 -31.88 8.49
N GLU A 501 -5.08 -32.20 9.67
CA GLU A 501 -4.72 -31.53 10.93
C GLU A 501 -3.20 -31.57 11.19
N LYS A 502 -2.58 -32.75 11.06
CA LYS A 502 -1.12 -32.91 11.22
C LYS A 502 -0.29 -32.20 10.15
N ARG A 503 -0.86 -31.91 8.97
CA ARG A 503 -0.21 -31.08 7.94
C ARG A 503 -0.32 -29.59 8.28
N GLU A 504 -1.46 -29.15 8.81
CA GLU A 504 -1.69 -27.77 9.25
C GLU A 504 -0.87 -27.42 10.49
N GLU A 505 -0.81 -28.29 11.50
CA GLU A 505 0.05 -28.12 12.68
C GLU A 505 1.53 -27.95 12.25
N LYS A 506 2.02 -28.81 11.36
CA LYS A 506 3.38 -28.71 10.81
C LYS A 506 3.58 -27.41 10.03
N ALA A 507 2.64 -27.01 9.19
CA ALA A 507 2.73 -25.77 8.41
C ALA A 507 2.76 -24.53 9.32
N ASN A 508 1.91 -24.49 10.34
CA ASN A 508 1.85 -23.42 11.34
C ASN A 508 3.16 -23.34 12.15
N LYS A 509 3.71 -24.48 12.57
CA LYS A 509 5.00 -24.58 13.26
C LYS A 509 6.16 -24.06 12.40
N GLU A 510 6.22 -24.47 11.14
CA GLU A 510 7.20 -23.95 10.20
C GLU A 510 7.03 -22.44 9.93
N GLU A 511 5.80 -21.92 9.85
CA GLU A 511 5.56 -20.49 9.64
C GLU A 511 5.94 -19.67 10.88
N HIS A 512 5.69 -20.19 12.08
CA HIS A 512 6.13 -19.58 13.34
C HIS A 512 7.67 -19.50 13.40
N GLU A 513 8.39 -20.57 13.03
CA GLU A 513 9.86 -20.53 12.99
C GLU A 513 10.36 -19.51 11.94
N LYS A 514 9.77 -19.48 10.75
CA LYS A 514 10.07 -18.48 9.70
C LYS A 514 9.81 -17.04 10.20
N LYS A 515 8.78 -16.81 11.02
CA LYS A 515 8.50 -15.53 11.70
C LYS A 515 9.59 -15.18 12.74
N LEU A 516 10.03 -16.12 13.57
CA LEU A 516 11.10 -15.91 14.56
C LEU A 516 12.44 -15.60 13.89
N GLN A 517 12.87 -16.39 12.91
CA GLN A 517 14.10 -16.15 12.14
C GLN A 517 14.08 -14.76 11.47
N LYS A 518 12.92 -14.32 10.97
CA LYS A 518 12.73 -12.98 10.38
C LYS A 518 12.83 -11.85 11.41
N ARG A 519 12.31 -12.03 12.64
CA ARG A 519 12.49 -11.08 13.76
C ARG A 519 13.98 -10.93 14.10
N GLU A 520 14.69 -12.05 14.29
CA GLU A 520 16.10 -12.04 14.70
C GLU A 520 17.03 -11.47 13.61
N MET A 521 16.82 -11.85 12.34
CA MET A 521 17.52 -11.22 11.22
C MET A 521 17.22 -9.72 11.09
N GLY A 522 16.11 -9.23 11.65
CA GLY A 522 15.83 -7.80 11.82
C GLY A 522 16.70 -7.16 12.90
N ARG A 523 16.80 -7.79 14.08
CA ARG A 523 17.65 -7.36 15.21
C ARG A 523 19.12 -7.26 14.79
N ILE A 524 19.65 -8.31 14.14
CA ILE A 524 21.03 -8.37 13.62
C ILE A 524 21.30 -7.26 12.59
N ARG A 525 20.32 -6.94 11.72
CA ARG A 525 20.45 -5.82 10.76
C ARG A 525 20.45 -4.47 11.43
N GLN A 526 19.60 -4.24 12.42
CA GLN A 526 19.57 -2.97 13.15
C GLN A 526 20.89 -2.76 13.90
N GLN A 527 21.49 -3.82 14.46
CA GLN A 527 22.81 -3.77 15.05
C GLN A 527 23.90 -3.47 14.00
N LYS A 528 24.02 -4.26 12.92
CA LYS A 528 25.01 -4.04 11.85
C LYS A 528 24.86 -2.71 11.08
N PHE A 529 23.75 -1.99 11.25
CA PHE A 529 23.59 -0.60 10.79
C PHE A 529 24.12 0.41 11.83
N ARG A 530 23.84 0.21 13.13
CA ARG A 530 24.44 0.99 14.23
C ARG A 530 25.96 0.87 14.20
N ASP A 531 26.48 -0.36 14.11
CA ASP A 531 27.91 -0.67 14.09
C ASP A 531 28.58 0.05 12.92
N ARG A 532 28.07 -0.10 11.68
CA ARG A 532 28.64 0.61 10.51
C ARG A 532 28.57 2.12 10.62
N ARG A 533 27.51 2.69 11.20
CA ARG A 533 27.46 4.14 11.50
C ARG A 533 28.40 4.57 12.64
N GLN A 534 28.81 3.66 13.51
CA GLN A 534 29.83 3.92 14.52
C GLN A 534 31.23 3.86 13.90
N THR A 535 31.53 2.83 13.09
CA THR A 535 32.78 2.73 12.32
C THR A 535 32.99 3.93 11.41
N GLN A 536 32.00 4.28 10.57
CA GLN A 536 32.08 5.46 9.68
C GLN A 536 32.30 6.78 10.41
N ARG A 537 31.81 6.91 11.65
CA ARG A 537 32.10 8.09 12.50
C ARG A 537 33.54 8.07 12.98
N ILE A 538 34.02 6.93 13.49
CA ILE A 538 35.41 6.79 13.96
C ILE A 538 36.38 7.09 12.80
N GLU A 539 36.12 6.52 11.61
CA GLU A 539 36.86 6.77 10.38
C GLU A 539 36.80 8.25 9.94
N SER A 540 35.65 8.91 10.08
CA SER A 540 35.50 10.35 9.78
C SER A 540 36.07 11.29 10.86
N GLY A 541 36.99 10.81 11.70
CA GLY A 541 37.63 11.61 12.76
C GLY A 541 36.69 12.09 13.86
N TRP A 542 35.55 11.43 14.10
CA TRP A 542 34.54 11.88 15.07
C TRP A 542 35.07 11.91 16.52
N THR A 543 36.12 11.16 16.83
CA THR A 543 36.80 11.15 18.15
C THR A 543 37.36 12.52 18.55
N ASP A 544 37.81 13.34 17.60
CA ASP A 544 38.35 14.70 17.83
C ASP A 544 37.26 15.73 18.23
N GLN A 545 35.98 15.40 18.05
CA GLN A 545 34.89 16.33 18.37
C GLN A 545 34.76 16.62 19.87
N ARG A 546 35.19 15.68 20.73
CA ARG A 546 35.34 15.95 22.18
C ARG A 546 36.36 17.06 22.41
N GLY A 547 37.52 16.99 21.76
CA GLY A 547 38.56 18.01 21.85
C GLY A 547 38.03 19.40 21.47
N LYS A 548 37.20 19.47 20.43
CA LYS A 548 36.54 20.71 19.97
C LYS A 548 35.49 21.24 20.95
N ILE A 549 34.65 20.40 21.55
CA ILE A 549 33.69 20.82 22.60
C ILE A 549 34.40 21.26 23.88
N GLU A 550 35.44 20.52 24.30
CA GLU A 550 36.19 20.80 25.52
C GLU A 550 37.10 22.04 25.36
N LEU A 551 37.61 22.30 24.15
CA LEU A 551 38.24 23.57 23.77
C LEU A 551 37.22 24.73 23.74
N ALA A 552 36.00 24.51 23.24
CA ALA A 552 34.94 25.52 23.28
C ALA A 552 34.55 25.90 24.72
N ALA A 553 34.51 24.93 25.64
CA ALA A 553 34.26 25.15 27.06
C ALA A 553 35.43 25.81 27.81
N LYS A 554 36.68 25.60 27.36
CA LYS A 554 37.83 26.40 27.82
C LYS A 554 37.74 27.85 27.30
N LYS A 555 37.41 28.03 26.02
CA LYS A 555 37.28 29.34 25.36
C LYS A 555 36.08 30.18 25.84
N SER A 556 35.01 29.55 26.32
CA SER A 556 33.82 30.27 26.84
C SER A 556 34.05 30.94 28.20
N GLY A 557 35.20 30.72 28.84
CA GLY A 557 35.49 31.15 30.20
C GLY A 557 34.75 30.35 31.28
N LYS A 558 35.07 30.64 32.54
CA LYS A 558 34.32 30.21 33.74
C LYS A 558 33.44 31.37 34.22
N PRO A 559 32.21 31.15 34.72
CA PRO A 559 31.51 29.87 34.81
C PRO A 559 31.10 29.30 33.45
N TRP A 560 31.08 27.97 33.34
CA TRP A 560 30.59 27.26 32.14
C TRP A 560 29.09 27.50 31.93
N LYS A 561 28.76 28.47 31.07
CA LYS A 561 27.38 28.75 30.63
C LYS A 561 27.06 27.95 29.35
N PRO A 562 26.05 27.05 29.33
CA PRO A 562 25.77 26.18 28.20
C PRO A 562 25.53 26.90 26.87
N VAL A 563 24.95 28.11 26.92
CA VAL A 563 24.74 28.98 25.75
C VAL A 563 26.09 29.41 25.15
N ASN A 564 27.02 29.91 25.97
CA ASN A 564 28.34 30.36 25.52
C ASN A 564 29.13 29.20 24.88
N ILE A 565 29.12 28.02 25.52
CA ILE A 565 29.77 26.82 24.99
C ILE A 565 29.17 26.41 23.64
N MET A 566 27.84 26.38 23.52
CA MET A 566 27.15 26.08 22.27
C MET A 566 27.51 27.09 21.17
N THR A 567 27.57 28.39 21.49
CA THR A 567 27.93 29.45 20.53
C THR A 567 29.37 29.32 20.06
N VAL A 568 30.34 29.14 20.97
CA VAL A 568 31.76 28.97 20.60
C VAL A 568 31.97 27.67 19.82
N ALA A 569 31.29 26.58 20.17
CA ALA A 569 31.29 25.35 19.40
C ALA A 569 30.77 25.59 17.98
N LYS A 570 29.59 26.20 17.82
CA LYS A 570 29.01 26.55 16.51
C LYS A 570 29.89 27.51 15.70
N GLN A 571 30.58 28.46 16.32
CA GLN A 571 31.57 29.29 15.64
C GLN A 571 32.76 28.46 15.14
N SER A 572 33.27 27.51 15.94
CA SER A 572 34.40 26.66 15.57
C SER A 572 34.10 25.65 14.44
N ASN A 573 32.86 25.17 14.34
CA ASN A 573 32.40 24.34 13.22
C ASN A 573 30.86 24.44 13.06
N PRO A 574 30.37 25.37 12.22
CA PRO A 574 28.94 25.61 12.05
C PRO A 574 28.18 24.39 11.52
N THR A 575 28.79 23.64 10.61
CA THR A 575 28.19 22.46 9.97
C THR A 575 27.98 21.32 10.97
N LEU A 576 29.00 21.02 11.78
CA LEU A 576 28.97 19.94 12.75
C LEU A 576 28.04 20.22 13.92
N PHE A 577 28.16 21.41 14.52
CA PHE A 577 27.40 21.76 15.73
C PHE A 577 26.05 22.43 15.43
N LYS A 578 25.59 22.42 14.16
CA LYS A 578 24.33 23.01 13.70
C LYS A 578 23.13 22.65 14.58
N THR A 579 23.03 21.37 14.97
CA THR A 579 21.93 20.82 15.78
C THR A 579 22.20 20.82 17.29
N LEU A 580 23.36 21.31 17.75
CA LEU A 580 23.67 21.42 19.17
C LEU A 580 22.80 22.51 19.82
N THR A 581 22.22 22.24 20.98
CA THR A 581 21.42 23.21 21.74
C THR A 581 22.03 23.44 23.12
N SER A 582 21.79 24.62 23.69
CA SER A 582 22.21 24.96 25.06
C SER A 582 21.65 23.98 26.10
N GLN A 583 20.41 23.50 25.93
CA GLN A 583 19.81 22.48 26.78
C GLN A 583 20.57 21.14 26.73
N VAL A 584 21.04 20.72 25.55
CA VAL A 584 21.85 19.50 25.40
C VAL A 584 23.21 19.67 26.07
N VAL A 585 23.89 20.81 25.88
CA VAL A 585 25.16 21.10 26.58
C VAL A 585 24.98 21.19 28.10
N GLY A 586 23.88 21.77 28.58
CA GLY A 586 23.57 21.88 30.01
C GLY A 586 23.43 20.52 30.68
N ARG A 587 22.86 19.52 29.99
CA ARG A 587 22.79 18.12 30.44
C ARG A 587 24.15 17.39 30.46
N TRP A 588 25.22 18.02 29.96
CA TRP A 588 26.57 17.43 30.00
C TRP A 588 27.44 18.01 31.11
N ILE A 589 27.12 19.20 31.64
CA ILE A 589 27.83 19.78 32.78
C ILE A 589 27.36 19.06 34.05
N ASP A 590 28.28 18.81 35.00
CA ASP A 590 27.88 18.32 36.32
C ASP A 590 27.36 19.50 37.18
N PRO A 591 26.06 19.54 37.53
CA PRO A 591 25.50 20.62 38.33
C PRO A 591 26.02 20.61 39.77
N VAL A 592 26.39 19.45 40.32
CA VAL A 592 26.86 19.31 41.72
C VAL A 592 28.27 19.88 41.85
N SER A 593 29.14 19.62 40.86
CA SER A 593 30.44 20.28 40.77
C SER A 593 30.30 21.78 40.47
N GLN A 594 29.38 22.17 39.56
CA GLN A 594 29.17 23.57 39.19
C GLN A 594 28.72 24.43 40.39
N ALA A 595 27.85 23.90 41.25
CA ALA A 595 27.44 24.56 42.50
C ALA A 595 28.61 24.74 43.49
N LYS A 596 29.63 23.87 43.43
CA LYS A 596 30.88 23.97 44.21
C LYS A 596 31.97 24.80 43.51
N GLY A 597 31.65 25.52 42.42
CA GLY A 597 32.61 26.29 41.64
C GLY A 597 33.56 25.46 40.76
N HIS A 598 33.36 24.13 40.68
CA HIS A 598 34.15 23.22 39.86
C HIS A 598 33.43 22.95 38.53
N TYR A 599 34.04 23.35 37.42
CA TYR A 599 33.43 23.18 36.09
C TYR A 599 33.96 21.90 35.43
N LYS A 600 33.22 20.80 35.59
CA LYS A 600 33.49 19.51 34.92
C LYS A 600 32.29 19.02 34.11
N TRP A 601 32.56 18.11 33.18
CA TRP A 601 31.52 17.32 32.53
C TRP A 601 31.04 16.19 33.47
N LEU A 602 29.78 15.80 33.32
CA LEU A 602 29.15 14.70 34.02
C LEU A 602 29.84 13.37 33.65
N ASP A 603 30.23 12.56 34.64
CA ASP A 603 31.11 11.41 34.41
C ASP A 603 30.46 10.34 33.51
N THR A 604 29.12 10.23 33.54
CA THR A 604 28.34 9.36 32.65
C THR A 604 28.40 9.79 31.18
N VAL A 605 28.60 11.08 30.89
CA VAL A 605 28.82 11.59 29.52
C VAL A 605 30.26 11.32 29.08
N LEU A 606 31.24 11.47 29.97
CA LEU A 606 32.63 11.07 29.69
C LEU A 606 32.70 9.56 29.38
N GLU A 607 31.97 8.74 30.13
CA GLU A 607 31.86 7.30 29.94
C GLU A 607 31.16 6.92 28.62
N GLN A 608 30.07 7.61 28.25
CA GLN A 608 29.42 7.41 26.95
C GLN A 608 30.32 7.79 25.76
N VAL A 609 31.10 8.86 25.90
CA VAL A 609 32.04 9.33 24.86
C VAL A 609 33.24 8.40 24.73
N LYS A 610 33.79 7.85 25.83
CA LYS A 610 34.79 6.76 25.78
C LYS A 610 34.29 5.56 24.97
N ARG A 611 33.00 5.23 25.08
CA ARG A 611 32.32 4.14 24.34
C ARG A 611 31.94 4.52 22.90
N GLY A 612 32.39 5.67 22.39
CA GLY A 612 32.14 6.13 21.01
C GLY A 612 30.73 6.64 20.73
N ASN A 613 29.88 6.85 21.75
CA ASN A 613 28.53 7.34 21.54
C ASN A 613 28.53 8.85 21.31
N ALA A 614 27.84 9.30 20.26
CA ALA A 614 27.59 10.72 20.02
C ALA A 614 26.60 11.25 21.08
N PRO A 615 26.98 12.20 21.95
CA PRO A 615 26.11 12.68 23.00
C PRO A 615 24.92 13.45 22.38
N GLY A 616 23.70 13.05 22.76
CA GLY A 616 22.45 13.50 22.11
C GLY A 616 21.98 12.63 20.92
N GLY A 617 22.65 11.51 20.62
CA GLY A 617 22.35 10.66 19.45
C GLY A 617 21.61 9.34 19.71
N GLN A 618 21.34 8.96 20.96
CA GLN A 618 20.54 7.79 21.32
C GLN A 618 19.45 8.18 22.32
N ASN A 619 18.26 7.59 22.19
CA ASN A 619 17.29 7.56 23.28
C ASN A 619 17.83 6.60 24.35
N THR A 620 18.52 7.14 25.35
CA THR A 620 18.92 6.44 26.59
C THR A 620 17.75 6.17 27.54
N ARG A 621 16.51 6.41 27.07
CA ARG A 621 15.28 5.96 27.73
C ARG A 621 15.24 4.43 27.70
N ARG A 622 15.63 3.81 28.82
CA ARG A 622 15.08 2.49 29.18
C ARG A 622 13.55 2.60 29.17
N GLY A 623 12.86 1.56 28.70
CA GLY A 623 11.41 1.47 28.87
C GLY A 623 11.07 1.37 30.36
N ILE A 624 9.90 1.88 30.77
CA ILE A 624 9.48 1.79 32.17
C ILE A 624 9.27 0.32 32.61
N LEU A 625 9.03 -0.58 31.65
CA LEU A 625 8.91 -2.02 31.84
C LEU A 625 10.26 -2.77 31.72
N ASP A 626 11.37 -2.10 31.41
CA ASP A 626 12.70 -2.74 31.36
C ASP A 626 13.12 -3.38 32.71
N PRO A 627 12.78 -2.83 33.90
CA PRO A 627 12.98 -3.50 35.18
C PRO A 627 11.98 -4.64 35.45
N PHE A 628 10.91 -4.76 34.65
CA PHE A 628 9.78 -5.67 34.85
C PHE A 628 9.60 -6.63 33.64
N PRO A 629 10.63 -7.44 33.27
CA PRO A 629 10.59 -8.30 32.09
C PRO A 629 9.56 -9.44 32.18
N ASN A 630 9.13 -9.80 33.40
CA ASN A 630 7.99 -10.68 33.65
C ASN A 630 6.67 -10.06 33.18
N ILE A 631 6.43 -8.78 33.48
CA ILE A 631 5.21 -8.05 33.09
C ILE A 631 5.18 -7.84 31.58
N HIS A 632 6.32 -7.48 30.96
CA HIS A 632 6.43 -7.43 29.50
C HIS A 632 6.06 -8.77 28.85
N LYS A 633 6.57 -9.90 29.36
CA LYS A 633 6.23 -11.24 28.86
C LYS A 633 4.76 -11.59 29.06
N LEU A 634 4.15 -11.21 30.18
CA LEU A 634 2.74 -11.47 30.46
C LEU A 634 1.82 -10.69 29.51
N ILE A 635 2.14 -9.43 29.24
CA ILE A 635 1.46 -8.60 28.24
C ILE A 635 1.62 -9.19 26.83
N GLU A 636 2.84 -9.57 26.42
CA GLU A 636 3.05 -10.20 25.10
C GLU A 636 2.32 -11.54 24.99
N LYS A 637 2.24 -12.35 26.06
CA LYS A 637 1.46 -13.59 26.08
C LYS A 637 -0.03 -13.30 25.87
N GLN A 638 -0.63 -12.42 26.67
CA GLN A 638 -2.08 -12.15 26.62
C GLN A 638 -2.54 -11.51 25.30
N LEU A 639 -1.71 -10.64 24.71
CA LEU A 639 -2.01 -10.02 23.42
C LEU A 639 -1.75 -10.95 22.21
N ASN A 640 -1.00 -12.03 22.39
CA ASN A 640 -0.89 -13.08 21.36
C ASN A 640 -2.01 -14.12 21.49
N SER A 641 -2.33 -14.60 22.70
CA SER A 641 -3.40 -15.59 22.89
C SER A 641 -4.77 -15.09 22.44
N LEU A 642 -5.12 -13.83 22.72
CA LEU A 642 -6.36 -13.22 22.22
C LEU A 642 -6.37 -13.11 20.69
N ARG A 643 -5.22 -12.83 20.05
CA ARG A 643 -5.11 -12.82 18.58
C ARG A 643 -5.22 -14.23 17.99
N GLU A 644 -4.66 -15.23 18.66
CA GLU A 644 -4.70 -16.64 18.25
C GLU A 644 -6.13 -17.20 18.40
N ALA A 645 -6.88 -16.74 19.40
CA ALA A 645 -8.33 -16.95 19.55
C ALA A 645 -9.21 -16.08 18.61
N GLY A 646 -8.63 -15.33 17.67
CA GLY A 646 -9.36 -14.52 16.68
C GLY A 646 -9.95 -13.19 17.19
N VAL A 647 -9.75 -12.82 18.46
CA VAL A 647 -10.38 -11.65 19.09
C VAL A 647 -9.85 -10.33 18.49
N PRO A 648 -10.73 -9.38 18.09
CA PRO A 648 -10.34 -8.12 17.45
C PRO A 648 -9.69 -7.12 18.43
N LEU A 649 -8.36 -7.15 18.53
CA LEU A 649 -7.61 -6.28 19.46
C LEU A 649 -7.60 -4.79 19.03
N SER A 650 -8.55 -4.02 19.58
CA SER A 650 -8.62 -2.56 19.43
C SER A 650 -7.55 -1.80 20.26
N SER A 651 -7.36 -0.51 19.98
CA SER A 651 -6.50 0.38 20.79
C SER A 651 -6.99 0.57 22.23
N ILE A 652 -8.27 0.30 22.51
CA ILE A 652 -8.87 0.40 23.85
C ILE A 652 -8.63 -0.93 24.58
N SER A 653 -8.99 -2.06 23.95
CA SER A 653 -8.80 -3.41 24.49
C SER A 653 -7.33 -3.65 24.89
N ILE A 654 -6.38 -3.28 24.01
CA ILE A 654 -4.94 -3.38 24.30
C ILE A 654 -4.52 -2.52 25.51
N ARG A 655 -5.08 -1.32 25.68
CA ARG A 655 -4.79 -0.47 26.85
C ARG A 655 -5.36 -1.08 28.12
N ALA A 656 -6.61 -1.53 28.11
CA ALA A 656 -7.25 -2.13 29.28
C ALA A 656 -6.47 -3.37 29.76
N ILE A 657 -6.07 -4.25 28.83
CA ILE A 657 -5.22 -5.42 29.12
C ILE A 657 -3.86 -5.00 29.70
N MET A 658 -3.21 -3.98 29.12
CA MET A 658 -1.92 -3.52 29.63
C MET A 658 -2.01 -2.82 30.99
N ILE A 659 -3.07 -2.03 31.23
CA ILE A 659 -3.33 -1.37 32.51
C ILE A 659 -3.60 -2.43 33.57
N GLY A 660 -4.59 -3.30 33.38
CA GLY A 660 -4.94 -4.33 34.36
C GLY A 660 -3.78 -5.30 34.68
N ILE A 661 -2.92 -5.62 33.71
CA ILE A 661 -1.70 -6.42 33.97
C ILE A 661 -0.64 -5.61 34.74
N ILE A 662 -0.45 -4.31 34.47
CA ILE A 662 0.49 -3.47 35.22
C ILE A 662 -0.03 -3.21 36.64
N GLU A 663 -1.32 -2.90 36.79
CA GLU A 663 -2.01 -2.66 38.06
C GLU A 663 -2.01 -3.89 38.97
N LYS A 664 -2.26 -5.09 38.41
CA LYS A 664 -2.24 -6.35 39.17
C LYS A 664 -0.82 -6.83 39.55
N HIS A 665 0.23 -6.46 38.81
CA HIS A 665 1.56 -7.06 38.97
C HIS A 665 2.72 -6.10 39.26
N ALA A 666 2.54 -4.79 39.08
CA ALA A 666 3.43 -3.72 39.56
C ALA A 666 2.68 -2.37 39.68
N PRO A 667 1.67 -2.25 40.57
CA PRO A 667 0.89 -1.01 40.73
C PRO A 667 1.78 0.20 41.07
N GLN A 668 2.91 -0.01 41.75
CA GLN A 668 3.91 1.02 42.04
C GLN A 668 4.46 1.76 40.81
N LEU A 669 4.27 1.23 39.59
CA LEU A 669 4.61 1.93 38.35
C LEU A 669 3.75 3.17 38.07
N PHE A 670 2.55 3.27 38.64
CA PHE A 670 1.71 4.47 38.52
C PHE A 670 2.15 5.58 39.48
N ASP A 671 2.62 5.22 40.67
CA ASP A 671 3.13 6.17 41.68
C ASP A 671 4.58 6.60 41.47
N GLN A 672 5.37 5.80 40.73
CA GLN A 672 6.78 6.09 40.52
C GLN A 672 6.98 7.39 39.73
N LEU A 673 7.48 8.42 40.42
CA LEU A 673 8.04 9.63 39.81
C LEU A 673 9.28 9.27 38.99
N LEU A 674 9.27 9.68 37.72
CA LEU A 674 10.42 9.58 36.82
C LEU A 674 11.49 10.61 37.20
N THR A 675 12.71 10.44 36.68
CA THR A 675 13.86 11.30 37.01
C THR A 675 13.78 12.73 36.45
N ASP A 676 12.71 13.08 35.73
CA ASP A 676 12.35 14.43 35.32
C ASP A 676 11.16 15.02 36.13
N GLY A 677 10.74 14.34 37.20
CA GLY A 677 9.64 14.76 38.09
C GLY A 677 8.24 14.40 37.58
N THR A 678 8.11 13.77 36.41
CA THR A 678 6.79 13.37 35.87
C THR A 678 6.32 12.03 36.43
N LYS A 679 5.03 11.88 36.76
CA LYS A 679 4.42 10.56 36.98
C LYS A 679 4.26 9.80 35.65
N PHE A 680 4.11 8.48 35.72
CA PHE A 680 3.87 7.65 34.54
C PHE A 680 2.59 8.07 33.79
N SER A 681 2.65 8.15 32.46
CA SER A 681 1.49 8.45 31.60
C SER A 681 1.54 7.67 30.27
N LEU A 682 0.36 7.30 29.75
CA LEU A 682 0.24 6.39 28.59
C LEU A 682 0.65 6.99 27.24
N GLY A 683 1.03 8.27 27.15
CA GLY A 683 1.28 8.97 25.88
C GLY A 683 2.33 8.33 24.96
N TRP A 684 3.31 7.59 25.51
CA TRP A 684 4.29 6.86 24.72
C TRP A 684 3.73 5.58 24.08
N LEU A 685 2.73 4.94 24.71
CA LEU A 685 2.15 3.67 24.28
C LEU A 685 1.30 3.86 23.01
N VAL A 686 0.54 4.95 22.96
CA VAL A 686 -0.23 5.39 21.78
C VAL A 686 0.67 5.48 20.54
N LYS A 687 1.89 5.99 20.72
CA LYS A 687 2.89 6.13 19.65
C LYS A 687 3.40 4.77 19.13
N ALA A 688 3.68 3.83 20.02
CA ALA A 688 4.08 2.47 19.65
C ALA A 688 2.97 1.73 18.88
N TYR A 689 1.71 1.90 19.28
CA TYR A 689 0.58 1.31 18.57
C TYR A 689 0.39 1.86 17.15
N HIS A 690 0.52 3.18 16.93
CA HIS A 690 0.46 3.76 15.58
C HIS A 690 1.56 3.25 14.64
N ASP A 691 2.70 2.80 15.18
CA ASP A 691 3.76 2.18 14.39
C ASP A 691 3.47 0.71 14.01
N ILE A 692 2.50 0.07 14.68
CA ILE A 692 2.10 -1.33 14.46
C ILE A 692 0.79 -1.41 13.67
N ASN A 693 -0.24 -0.65 14.06
CA ASN A 693 -1.53 -0.58 13.36
C ASN A 693 -1.41 0.26 12.07
N LYS A 694 -0.83 -0.35 11.05
CA LYS A 694 -0.81 0.15 9.67
C LYS A 694 -1.90 -0.65 8.90
N PRO A 695 -2.94 -0.01 8.32
CA PRO A 695 -4.03 -0.71 7.62
C PRO A 695 -3.55 -1.67 6.53
N GLU A 696 -2.42 -1.32 5.92
CA GLU A 696 -1.59 -2.11 5.00
C GLU A 696 -1.24 -3.53 5.51
N LEU A 697 -0.99 -3.70 6.81
CA LEU A 697 -0.69 -5.00 7.44
C LEU A 697 -1.96 -5.82 7.67
N ILE A 698 -3.03 -5.17 8.14
CA ILE A 698 -4.35 -5.79 8.37
C ILE A 698 -4.92 -6.29 7.04
N ARG A 699 -4.95 -5.43 6.02
CA ARG A 699 -5.33 -5.77 4.64
C ARG A 699 -4.48 -6.91 4.06
N LYS A 700 -3.19 -6.98 4.40
CA LYS A 700 -2.32 -8.09 3.96
C LYS A 700 -2.61 -9.39 4.70
N ALA A 701 -3.02 -9.35 5.97
CA ALA A 701 -3.46 -10.52 6.72
C ALA A 701 -4.75 -11.11 6.11
N PHE A 702 -5.79 -10.30 5.88
CA PHE A 702 -7.02 -10.77 5.21
C PHE A 702 -6.79 -11.29 3.78
N GLN A 703 -5.78 -10.77 3.05
CA GLN A 703 -5.38 -11.31 1.74
C GLN A 703 -4.61 -12.65 1.81
N LEU A 704 -4.08 -13.02 2.98
CA LEU A 704 -3.39 -14.29 3.21
C LEU A 704 -4.35 -15.38 3.69
N CYS A 705 -5.41 -15.02 4.42
CA CYS A 705 -6.53 -15.92 4.69
C CYS A 705 -7.29 -16.24 3.39
N ARG A 706 -7.63 -17.52 3.15
CA ARG A 706 -8.27 -17.99 1.92
C ARG A 706 -9.34 -19.04 2.18
N ALA A 707 -10.36 -19.04 1.33
CA ALA A 707 -11.36 -20.10 1.18
C ALA A 707 -11.35 -20.54 -0.29
N GLY A 708 -10.67 -21.66 -0.58
CA GLY A 708 -10.44 -22.12 -1.95
C GLY A 708 -9.64 -21.13 -2.79
N GLU A 709 -10.17 -20.74 -3.95
CA GLU A 709 -9.58 -19.75 -4.85
C GLU A 709 -9.73 -18.28 -4.36
N TYR A 710 -10.62 -18.04 -3.39
CA TYR A 710 -10.95 -16.70 -2.89
C TYR A 710 -10.07 -16.34 -1.69
N ASP A 711 -9.42 -15.17 -1.71
CA ASP A 711 -8.88 -14.57 -0.48
C ASP A 711 -9.97 -13.81 0.29
N LEU A 712 -9.83 -13.73 1.62
CA LEU A 712 -10.82 -13.11 2.50
C LEU A 712 -10.65 -11.59 2.62
N SER A 713 -9.89 -10.94 1.73
CA SER A 713 -9.89 -9.49 1.67
C SER A 713 -11.20 -8.97 1.10
N GLN A 714 -11.66 -7.82 1.61
CA GLN A 714 -12.86 -7.13 1.12
C GLN A 714 -12.82 -6.90 -0.41
N GLU A 715 -11.64 -6.68 -1.00
CA GLU A 715 -11.50 -6.53 -2.46
C GLU A 715 -11.76 -7.84 -3.23
N SER A 716 -11.47 -8.99 -2.63
CA SER A 716 -11.71 -10.31 -3.20
C SER A 716 -13.16 -10.77 -3.00
N LEU A 717 -13.68 -10.64 -1.78
CA LEU A 717 -15.08 -10.99 -1.45
C LEU A 717 -16.09 -10.18 -2.28
N THR A 718 -15.78 -8.92 -2.60
CA THR A 718 -16.63 -8.06 -3.46
C THR A 718 -16.45 -8.26 -4.96
N LYS A 719 -15.54 -9.12 -5.46
CA LYS A 719 -15.39 -9.33 -6.93
C LYS A 719 -16.68 -9.94 -7.50
N LEU A 720 -17.04 -9.54 -8.72
CA LEU A 720 -18.20 -10.10 -9.42
C LEU A 720 -18.10 -11.63 -9.60
N SER A 721 -16.90 -12.20 -9.72
CA SER A 721 -16.68 -13.65 -9.70
C SER A 721 -17.10 -14.28 -8.37
N THR A 722 -16.67 -13.71 -7.25
CA THR A 722 -16.97 -14.18 -5.89
C THR A 722 -18.45 -13.99 -5.56
N LEU A 723 -19.05 -12.85 -5.93
CA LEU A 723 -20.48 -12.60 -5.78
C LEU A 723 -21.32 -13.56 -6.63
N ARG A 724 -20.86 -13.92 -7.85
CA ARG A 724 -21.49 -15.00 -8.66
C ARG A 724 -21.33 -16.39 -8.03
N ALA A 725 -20.21 -16.68 -7.37
CA ALA A 725 -20.02 -17.93 -6.64
C ALA A 725 -20.93 -18.02 -5.39
N LEU A 726 -21.01 -16.95 -4.61
CA LEU A 726 -21.92 -16.82 -3.46
C LEU A 726 -23.40 -16.86 -3.88
N SER A 727 -23.75 -16.28 -5.03
CA SER A 727 -25.08 -16.37 -5.63
C SER A 727 -25.41 -17.80 -6.07
N LYS A 728 -24.48 -18.52 -6.71
CA LYS A 728 -24.62 -19.96 -7.04
C LYS A 728 -24.71 -20.85 -5.80
N LEU A 729 -24.23 -20.39 -4.64
CA LEU A 729 -24.31 -21.12 -3.39
C LEU A 729 -25.79 -21.33 -2.97
N LYS A 730 -26.67 -20.36 -3.26
CA LYS A 730 -28.14 -20.45 -3.08
C LYS A 730 -28.79 -21.63 -3.81
N THR A 731 -28.28 -21.98 -5.00
CA THR A 731 -28.86 -23.06 -5.83
C THR A 731 -28.11 -24.37 -5.74
N THR A 732 -26.81 -24.35 -5.45
CA THR A 732 -25.96 -25.56 -5.40
C THR A 732 -25.88 -26.18 -4.01
N HIS A 733 -25.93 -25.37 -2.95
CA HIS A 733 -25.82 -25.82 -1.56
C HIS A 733 -26.84 -25.05 -0.69
N PRO A 734 -28.15 -25.16 -0.97
CA PRO A 734 -29.18 -24.31 -0.36
C PRO A 734 -29.16 -24.34 1.17
N VAL A 735 -28.89 -25.49 1.80
CA VAL A 735 -28.77 -25.62 3.27
C VAL A 735 -27.58 -24.83 3.84
N LEU A 736 -26.44 -24.79 3.12
CA LEU A 736 -25.29 -23.99 3.54
C LEU A 736 -25.52 -22.50 3.28
N PHE A 737 -26.16 -22.14 2.17
CA PHE A 737 -26.57 -20.76 1.91
C PHE A 737 -27.59 -20.27 2.95
N GLN A 738 -28.57 -21.09 3.32
CA GLN A 738 -29.54 -20.82 4.38
C GLN A 738 -28.84 -20.59 5.73
N LYS A 739 -27.89 -21.44 6.13
CA LYS A 739 -27.04 -21.22 7.32
C LYS A 739 -26.11 -19.99 7.23
N LEU A 740 -25.90 -19.42 6.05
CA LEU A 740 -25.11 -18.19 5.82
C LEU A 740 -25.98 -16.94 5.62
N THR A 741 -27.31 -17.09 5.56
CA THR A 741 -28.28 -16.00 5.33
C THR A 741 -29.45 -15.98 6.31
N GLN A 742 -29.49 -16.94 7.24
CA GLN A 742 -30.21 -16.80 8.50
C GLN A 742 -29.41 -15.86 9.39
N ASP A 743 -29.83 -14.60 9.47
CA ASP A 743 -29.50 -13.77 10.63
C ASP A 743 -30.12 -14.42 11.89
N ASP A 744 -29.43 -14.34 13.04
CA ASP A 744 -29.91 -14.83 14.34
C ASP A 744 -31.02 -13.92 14.93
N THR A 745 -31.98 -13.48 14.11
CA THR A 745 -33.13 -12.67 14.52
C THR A 745 -34.20 -13.51 15.21
N ALA A 746 -33.89 -14.02 16.40
CA ALA A 746 -34.92 -14.47 17.34
C ALA A 746 -35.70 -13.25 17.89
N PRO A 747 -37.05 -13.30 17.99
CA PRO A 747 -37.85 -12.17 18.43
C PRO A 747 -37.81 -11.96 19.96
N ASP A 748 -37.85 -10.69 20.39
CA ASP A 748 -37.84 -10.26 21.80
C ASP A 748 -39.07 -10.78 22.59
N PRO A 749 -38.90 -11.49 23.72
CA PRO A 749 -39.99 -12.12 24.47
C PRO A 749 -40.87 -11.15 25.31
N VAL A 750 -40.81 -9.82 25.13
CA VAL A 750 -41.50 -8.85 26.00
C VAL A 750 -42.75 -8.18 25.35
N THR A 751 -43.75 -8.96 24.94
CA THR A 751 -45.10 -8.38 24.67
C THR A 751 -46.33 -9.26 24.94
N LYS A 752 -46.20 -10.56 25.28
CA LYS A 752 -47.36 -11.47 25.43
C LYS A 752 -47.91 -11.69 26.85
N GLN A 753 -47.40 -11.03 27.89
CA GLN A 753 -47.94 -11.16 29.26
C GLN A 753 -48.99 -10.10 29.68
N ARG A 754 -49.26 -9.05 28.89
CA ARG A 754 -50.15 -7.94 29.31
C ARG A 754 -51.64 -8.06 28.95
N GLN A 755 -52.09 -9.21 28.42
CA GLN A 755 -53.49 -9.42 28.00
C GLN A 755 -54.18 -10.66 28.63
N LYS A 756 -53.64 -11.28 29.68
CA LYS A 756 -54.26 -12.45 30.34
C LYS A 756 -54.51 -12.31 31.85
N LYS A 757 -54.77 -11.08 32.33
CA LYS A 757 -55.22 -10.81 33.70
C LYS A 757 -56.16 -9.59 33.78
N LYS A 758 -57.35 -9.72 33.18
CA LYS A 758 -58.43 -8.70 33.25
C LYS A 758 -59.85 -9.30 33.18
N ALA A 759 -60.09 -10.32 33.99
CA ALA A 759 -61.41 -10.85 34.34
C ALA A 759 -61.33 -11.35 35.79
N ALA A 760 -62.36 -11.07 36.60
CA ALA A 760 -62.37 -11.11 38.07
C ALA A 760 -61.33 -10.15 38.73
N GLU A 761 -61.63 -9.43 39.82
CA GLU A 761 -62.88 -9.28 40.60
C GLU A 761 -62.81 -8.05 41.51
N GLY A 762 -63.97 -7.59 42.04
CA GLY A 762 -64.07 -6.95 43.37
C GLY A 762 -63.74 -5.44 43.51
N PRO A 763 -64.60 -4.64 44.18
CA PRO A 763 -64.34 -3.24 44.55
C PRO A 763 -64.15 -3.02 46.08
N HIS A 764 -64.11 -1.73 46.50
CA HIS A 764 -64.02 -1.20 47.88
C HIS A 764 -62.59 -1.13 48.50
N THR A 765 -62.19 -0.13 49.32
CA THR A 765 -62.81 1.18 49.66
C THR A 765 -61.80 2.20 50.21
N SER A 766 -62.11 3.49 49.96
CA SER A 766 -61.97 4.65 50.88
C SER A 766 -60.60 5.19 51.34
N ASN A 767 -60.58 6.54 51.39
CA ASN A 767 -59.76 7.44 52.20
C ASN A 767 -58.25 7.59 51.88
N LYS A 768 -57.59 8.77 51.81
CA LYS A 768 -57.82 10.21 52.19
C LYS A 768 -56.87 10.65 53.31
N PHE A 769 -55.81 11.41 52.98
CA PHE A 769 -55.48 12.73 53.58
C PHE A 769 -54.21 13.38 52.98
N LYS A 770 -54.11 14.72 53.18
CA LYS A 770 -52.98 15.70 53.13
C LYS A 770 -51.56 15.24 52.68
N ALA A 771 -50.75 15.97 51.89
CA ALA A 771 -50.51 17.43 51.72
C ALA A 771 -49.69 18.11 52.84
N VAL A 772 -48.97 19.21 52.51
CA VAL A 772 -47.77 19.84 53.18
C VAL A 772 -46.47 19.37 52.46
N ALA A 773 -45.61 20.20 51.82
CA ALA A 773 -44.94 21.48 52.16
C ALA A 773 -43.78 21.31 53.18
N ASP A 774 -42.63 22.00 53.20
CA ASP A 774 -41.84 22.87 52.30
C ASP A 774 -40.33 22.72 52.78
N ALA A 775 -39.25 23.41 52.36
CA ALA A 775 -39.07 24.64 51.59
C ALA A 775 -37.76 24.69 50.72
N THR A 776 -36.58 24.89 51.33
CA THR A 776 -35.39 25.52 50.67
C THR A 776 -34.03 25.10 51.23
N GLU A 777 -32.97 25.33 50.44
CA GLU A 777 -31.52 25.41 50.81
C GLU A 777 -30.86 24.09 51.30
N GLU A 778 -29.54 23.85 51.17
CA GLU A 778 -28.38 24.74 50.97
C GLU A 778 -27.50 24.38 49.73
N VAL A 779 -26.33 25.03 49.60
CA VAL A 779 -25.33 24.83 48.54
C VAL A 779 -24.06 24.18 49.12
N GLU A 780 -23.62 23.06 48.54
CA GLU A 780 -22.23 22.58 48.68
C GLU A 780 -21.58 22.42 47.30
N GLU A 781 -20.36 22.95 47.15
CA GLU A 781 -19.52 22.73 45.97
C GLU A 781 -18.81 21.37 46.06
N SER A 782 -19.29 20.37 45.31
CA SER A 782 -18.61 19.07 45.17
C SER A 782 -17.81 18.99 43.87
N GLU A 783 -16.52 18.64 43.96
CA GLU A 783 -15.63 18.46 42.80
C GLU A 783 -16.16 17.41 41.79
N PRO A 784 -15.96 17.58 40.48
CA PRO A 784 -16.49 16.66 39.46
C PRO A 784 -15.80 15.30 39.49
N VAL A 785 -16.47 14.30 40.09
CA VAL A 785 -16.06 12.89 40.11
C VAL A 785 -15.94 12.35 38.68
N PHE A 786 -14.78 11.75 38.38
CA PHE A 786 -14.45 11.22 37.06
C PHE A 786 -15.16 9.88 36.78
N THR A 787 -16.41 9.95 36.28
CA THR A 787 -17.23 8.77 35.95
C THR A 787 -16.90 8.17 34.58
N ASP A 788 -15.72 7.53 34.47
CA ASP A 788 -15.31 6.85 33.23
C ASP A 788 -16.17 5.59 32.96
N THR A 789 -17.15 5.73 32.06
CA THR A 789 -18.08 4.66 31.65
C THR A 789 -18.22 4.60 30.12
N GLY A 790 -17.09 4.65 29.41
CA GLY A 790 -17.02 4.56 27.94
C GLY A 790 -17.31 3.16 27.36
N CYS A 791 -18.56 2.72 27.34
CA CYS A 791 -18.95 1.43 26.77
C CYS A 791 -18.93 1.40 25.23
N PHE A 792 -18.29 0.36 24.69
CA PHE A 792 -18.39 -0.11 23.31
C PHE A 792 -18.55 -1.63 23.31
N ASP A 793 -18.98 -2.20 22.18
CA ASP A 793 -19.58 -3.53 22.10
C ASP A 793 -18.71 -4.52 21.31
N ASP A 794 -18.46 -5.69 21.89
CA ASP A 794 -17.77 -6.84 21.29
C ASP A 794 -18.70 -8.07 21.46
N SER A 795 -19.09 -8.69 20.35
CA SER A 795 -20.25 -9.60 20.28
C SER A 795 -20.01 -10.97 20.93
N CYS A 796 -20.32 -11.09 22.21
CA CYS A 796 -20.38 -12.34 22.97
C CYS A 796 -21.58 -12.34 23.92
N ASP A 797 -22.59 -13.19 23.70
CA ASP A 797 -23.82 -13.30 24.52
C ASP A 797 -23.63 -13.96 25.90
N ILE A 798 -22.39 -13.97 26.41
CA ILE A 798 -22.04 -14.36 27.77
C ILE A 798 -21.66 -13.08 28.52
N PRO A 799 -22.41 -12.66 29.56
CA PRO A 799 -22.13 -11.42 30.28
C PRO A 799 -20.70 -11.39 30.81
N ILE A 800 -20.02 -10.23 30.68
CA ILE A 800 -18.62 -10.06 31.10
C ILE A 800 -18.40 -10.47 32.57
N GLY A 801 -19.39 -10.25 33.45
CA GLY A 801 -19.36 -10.76 34.83
C GLY A 801 -19.16 -12.27 34.91
N ALA A 802 -19.95 -13.06 34.18
CA ALA A 802 -19.82 -14.52 34.15
C ALA A 802 -18.47 -14.99 33.58
N ILE A 803 -17.90 -14.26 32.62
CA ILE A 803 -16.54 -14.53 32.10
C ILE A 803 -15.48 -14.19 33.15
N VAL A 804 -15.62 -13.07 33.86
CA VAL A 804 -14.71 -12.66 34.94
C VAL A 804 -14.76 -13.66 36.10
N ASP A 805 -15.95 -14.07 36.56
CA ASP A 805 -16.13 -15.02 37.65
C ASP A 805 -15.55 -16.41 37.29
N TYR A 806 -15.77 -16.88 36.07
CA TYR A 806 -15.17 -18.12 35.54
C TYR A 806 -13.63 -18.03 35.46
N VAL A 807 -13.08 -16.90 35.01
CA VAL A 807 -11.64 -16.66 34.94
C VAL A 807 -11.00 -16.48 36.34
N VAL A 808 -11.71 -15.92 37.31
CA VAL A 808 -11.25 -15.71 38.69
C VAL A 808 -11.31 -17.01 39.52
N SER A 809 -12.30 -17.88 39.27
CA SER A 809 -12.42 -19.20 39.93
C SER A 809 -11.45 -20.27 39.37
N GLU A 810 -10.72 -19.95 38.29
CA GLU A 810 -9.95 -20.90 37.46
C GLU A 810 -10.83 -21.99 36.83
N GLY A 811 -12.05 -21.63 36.42
CA GLY A 811 -13.00 -22.50 35.74
C GLY A 811 -13.83 -23.42 36.65
N LYS A 812 -13.93 -23.09 37.95
CA LYS A 812 -14.56 -23.99 38.95
C LYS A 812 -16.04 -23.69 39.23
N ASP A 813 -16.52 -22.49 38.88
CA ASP A 813 -17.91 -22.08 39.04
C ASP A 813 -18.46 -21.51 37.72
N VAL A 814 -19.67 -21.93 37.33
CA VAL A 814 -20.39 -21.46 36.13
C VAL A 814 -21.73 -20.86 36.53
N SER A 815 -22.04 -19.67 36.03
CA SER A 815 -23.22 -18.89 36.44
C SER A 815 -24.55 -19.58 36.06
N LYS A 816 -25.57 -19.44 36.92
CA LYS A 816 -26.88 -20.08 36.73
C LYS A 816 -27.55 -19.66 35.42
N GLY A 817 -27.86 -20.62 34.56
CA GLY A 817 -28.44 -20.39 33.22
C GLY A 817 -27.44 -20.49 32.06
N VAL A 818 -26.27 -21.07 32.31
CA VAL A 818 -25.27 -21.48 31.31
C VAL A 818 -24.61 -22.79 31.80
N VAL A 819 -24.26 -23.69 30.88
CA VAL A 819 -23.66 -25.01 31.15
C VAL A 819 -22.36 -25.19 30.38
N GLU A 820 -21.37 -25.85 31.00
CA GLU A 820 -20.12 -26.21 30.33
C GLU A 820 -20.32 -27.49 29.49
N GLY A 821 -20.09 -27.39 28.18
CA GLY A 821 -20.08 -28.55 27.28
C GLY A 821 -18.76 -29.32 27.34
N GLU A 822 -18.76 -30.55 26.82
CA GLU A 822 -17.68 -31.56 26.94
C GLU A 822 -16.28 -31.12 26.43
N ASN A 823 -16.19 -29.97 25.75
CA ASN A 823 -14.95 -29.35 25.26
C ASN A 823 -14.51 -28.10 26.06
N GLY A 824 -15.08 -27.88 27.26
CA GLY A 824 -14.79 -26.73 28.12
C GLY A 824 -15.45 -25.42 27.67
N LYS A 825 -16.53 -25.50 26.88
CA LYS A 825 -17.21 -24.33 26.30
C LYS A 825 -18.60 -24.11 26.90
N ILE A 826 -18.82 -22.92 27.42
CA ILE A 826 -20.06 -22.51 28.10
C ILE A 826 -21.19 -22.19 27.09
N THR A 827 -22.39 -22.77 27.28
CA THR A 827 -23.56 -22.75 26.35
C THR A 827 -24.94 -22.81 27.06
N ARG A 828 -26.06 -22.69 26.33
CA ARG A 828 -27.46 -22.74 26.87
C ARG A 828 -28.26 -23.94 26.32
N THR A 829 -29.35 -24.32 27.01
CA THR A 829 -30.23 -25.49 26.73
C THR A 829 -31.62 -25.09 26.21
N ALA A 830 -32.21 -25.86 25.27
CA ALA A 830 -33.55 -25.59 24.68
C ALA A 830 -34.19 -26.80 23.94
N GLU A 831 -35.54 -26.79 23.86
CA GLU A 831 -36.49 -27.79 23.32
C GLU A 831 -37.80 -27.04 22.88
N ALA A 832 -38.72 -27.49 21.99
CA ALA A 832 -38.72 -28.47 20.89
C ALA A 832 -39.97 -28.30 19.96
N GLU A 833 -39.91 -28.89 18.75
CA GLU A 833 -40.93 -29.30 17.73
C GLU A 833 -42.34 -28.63 17.53
N ASP A 834 -42.51 -28.05 16.32
CA ASP A 834 -43.62 -28.17 15.30
C ASP A 834 -45.13 -27.92 15.58
N PRO A 835 -45.99 -27.69 14.53
CA PRO A 835 -45.75 -27.30 13.12
C PRO A 835 -46.66 -26.15 12.56
N ASP A 836 -46.52 -25.90 11.23
CA ASP A 836 -47.56 -25.46 10.24
C ASP A 836 -47.88 -23.98 9.86
N VAL A 837 -48.42 -23.88 8.63
CA VAL A 837 -49.11 -22.76 7.90
C VAL A 837 -48.29 -21.82 6.99
N GLU A 838 -48.23 -22.24 5.71
CA GLU A 838 -48.39 -21.52 4.42
C GLU A 838 -48.04 -20.03 4.20
N ALA A 839 -47.58 -19.75 2.97
CA ALA A 839 -47.41 -18.41 2.39
C ALA A 839 -48.35 -18.21 1.16
N PRO A 840 -48.50 -16.96 0.68
CA PRO A 840 -48.60 -16.74 -0.76
C PRO A 840 -47.61 -15.69 -1.29
N ALA A 841 -47.28 -15.78 -2.57
CA ALA A 841 -46.33 -14.90 -3.27
C ALA A 841 -47.01 -13.83 -4.13
N VAL A 842 -46.32 -12.72 -4.42
CA VAL A 842 -46.71 -11.76 -5.45
C VAL A 842 -45.50 -11.37 -6.33
N VAL A 843 -45.69 -11.65 -7.62
CA VAL A 843 -45.23 -10.98 -8.85
C VAL A 843 -44.13 -9.90 -8.76
N ALA A 844 -43.18 -9.95 -9.69
CA ALA A 844 -42.17 -8.92 -9.95
C ALA A 844 -42.41 -8.20 -11.28
N GLU A 845 -41.92 -6.97 -11.42
CA GLU A 845 -41.37 -6.43 -12.68
C GLU A 845 -40.60 -5.11 -12.45
N GLY A 846 -39.70 -4.75 -13.39
CA GLY A 846 -38.88 -3.54 -13.32
C GLY A 846 -37.39 -3.79 -13.63
N GLN A 847 -36.93 -3.37 -14.82
CA GLN A 847 -35.52 -3.39 -15.21
C GLN A 847 -34.89 -1.99 -15.05
N GLU A 848 -33.66 -1.91 -14.56
CA GLU A 848 -32.83 -0.69 -14.60
C GLU A 848 -31.39 -0.99 -15.05
N GLU A 849 -30.75 0.01 -15.67
CA GLU A 849 -29.44 -0.12 -16.33
C GLU A 849 -28.26 -0.12 -15.34
N THR A 850 -27.37 -1.10 -15.47
CA THR A 850 -26.17 -1.19 -14.60
C THR A 850 -25.01 -0.31 -15.10
N LYS A 851 -24.78 0.84 -14.47
CA LYS A 851 -23.57 1.66 -14.69
C LYS A 851 -22.37 1.13 -13.88
N GLU A 852 -21.29 0.76 -14.57
CA GLU A 852 -20.12 0.12 -13.97
C GLU A 852 -19.20 1.14 -13.25
N MET A 853 -19.05 1.03 -11.92
CA MET A 853 -18.16 1.91 -11.14
C MET A 853 -16.78 1.29 -10.85
N GLY A 854 -15.73 1.96 -11.35
CA GLY A 854 -14.34 1.54 -11.18
C GLY A 854 -13.77 1.68 -9.76
N ARG A 855 -12.86 0.76 -9.38
CA ARG A 855 -12.33 0.66 -8.01
C ARG A 855 -11.07 1.50 -7.77
N GLY A 856 -11.09 2.32 -6.73
CA GLY A 856 -9.92 3.09 -6.30
C GLY A 856 -8.91 2.26 -5.48
N LYS A 857 -7.61 2.39 -5.80
CA LYS A 857 -6.48 1.95 -4.95
C LYS A 857 -5.77 3.18 -4.36
N ARG A 858 -5.31 3.09 -3.10
CA ARG A 858 -4.31 4.00 -2.52
C ARG A 858 -3.21 3.20 -1.83
N VAL A 859 -1.98 3.73 -1.83
CA VAL A 859 -0.82 3.16 -1.10
C VAL A 859 0.00 4.32 -0.49
N ARG A 860 0.27 4.20 0.82
CA ARG A 860 1.33 4.79 1.66
C ARG A 860 1.77 6.26 1.49
N LYS A 861 1.67 6.97 2.62
CA LYS A 861 2.25 8.28 2.95
C LYS A 861 3.78 8.20 3.07
N LEU A 862 4.52 9.11 2.42
CA LEU A 862 5.99 9.21 2.50
C LEU A 862 6.37 10.61 3.04
N THR A 863 7.14 10.67 4.12
CA THR A 863 7.44 11.92 4.83
C THR A 863 8.57 12.71 4.19
N ALA A 864 8.25 13.58 3.23
CA ALA A 864 9.15 14.64 2.78
C ALA A 864 9.38 15.64 3.92
N ARG A 865 10.64 16.00 4.20
CA ARG A 865 11.01 17.01 5.20
C ARG A 865 11.52 18.27 4.49
N MET A 866 11.11 19.43 5.00
CA MET A 866 11.27 20.74 4.37
C MET A 866 12.72 21.07 3.95
N MET A 867 12.88 21.51 2.69
CA MET A 867 13.87 22.50 2.29
C MET A 867 13.31 23.42 1.20
N SER A 868 12.56 24.42 1.66
CA SER A 868 12.36 25.71 0.99
C SER A 868 12.36 26.73 2.12
N LYS A 869 13.16 27.79 2.00
CA LYS A 869 12.97 29.00 2.79
C LYS A 869 12.35 30.04 1.87
N ASP A 870 11.40 30.78 2.41
CA ASP A 870 10.68 31.81 1.70
C ASP A 870 11.65 32.91 1.25
N TRP A 871 11.50 33.34 -0.01
CA TRP A 871 12.13 34.53 -0.57
C TRP A 871 10.99 35.36 -1.14
N GLU A 872 10.51 36.31 -0.33
CA GLU A 872 9.61 37.34 -0.80
C GLU A 872 10.43 38.33 -1.63
N PHE A 873 9.97 38.64 -2.85
CA PHE A 873 10.60 39.62 -3.72
C PHE A 873 9.56 40.68 -4.05
N THR A 874 9.64 41.83 -3.37
CA THR A 874 8.81 43.01 -3.64
C THR A 874 9.21 43.58 -5.00
N ALA A 875 8.34 43.40 -6.00
CA ALA A 875 8.56 43.83 -7.36
C ALA A 875 7.97 45.22 -7.63
N ASP A 876 8.52 46.23 -6.93
CA ASP A 876 8.34 47.64 -7.29
C ASP A 876 9.54 48.11 -8.10
N LEU A 877 9.33 48.46 -9.37
CA LEU A 877 10.18 49.41 -10.11
C LEU A 877 9.48 49.90 -11.38
N ASP A 878 9.29 51.21 -11.47
CA ASP A 878 8.64 51.88 -12.59
C ASP A 878 9.45 51.83 -13.91
N ILE A 879 8.74 52.02 -15.01
CA ILE A 879 9.31 52.18 -16.35
C ILE A 879 9.78 53.63 -16.52
N ALA A 880 11.09 53.85 -16.55
CA ALA A 880 11.70 55.13 -16.94
C ALA A 880 12.85 54.91 -17.94
N SER A 881 12.86 55.73 -18.99
CA SER A 881 13.70 55.58 -20.19
C SER A 881 15.12 56.16 -20.05
N ALA A 882 15.94 55.95 -21.09
CA ALA A 882 17.20 56.66 -21.39
C ALA A 882 18.43 56.26 -20.50
N GLU A 883 19.69 56.34 -20.97
CA GLU A 883 20.20 56.67 -22.31
C GLU A 883 21.59 56.02 -22.61
N VAL A 884 22.20 56.41 -23.74
CA VAL A 884 23.48 55.94 -24.28
C VAL A 884 24.65 56.12 -23.29
N GLY A 885 25.50 55.10 -23.15
CA GLY A 885 26.70 55.18 -22.28
C GLY A 885 27.78 54.13 -22.55
N SER A 886 28.64 54.35 -23.55
CA SER A 886 29.77 53.46 -23.84
C SER A 886 30.96 53.66 -22.89
N SER A 887 31.50 52.60 -22.30
CA SER A 887 32.89 52.61 -21.78
C SER A 887 33.50 51.23 -21.52
N GLN A 888 34.77 51.09 -21.89
CA GLN A 888 35.60 49.92 -21.57
C GLN A 888 36.16 50.00 -20.13
N LYS A 889 36.30 48.85 -19.45
CA LYS A 889 37.35 48.58 -18.44
C LYS A 889 37.55 47.07 -18.30
N LYS A 890 38.64 46.54 -18.86
CA LYS A 890 39.92 46.24 -18.15
C LYS A 890 39.80 45.20 -17.03
N ARG A 891 40.20 43.96 -17.34
CA ARG A 891 40.64 42.95 -16.38
C ARG A 891 41.66 43.54 -15.39
N LYS A 892 41.60 43.12 -14.12
CA LYS A 892 42.75 43.13 -13.19
C LYS A 892 42.96 41.72 -12.63
N LYS A 893 44.23 41.37 -12.40
CA LYS A 893 44.69 40.13 -11.73
C LYS A 893 44.94 40.39 -10.23
N SER A 894 45.31 39.33 -9.52
CA SER A 894 45.78 39.26 -8.13
C SER A 894 44.73 39.52 -7.04
N ALA A 895 44.86 38.91 -5.86
CA ALA A 895 45.93 38.00 -5.39
C ALA A 895 45.39 36.58 -5.14
#